data_AF-A0A937QQX7-F1
#
_entry.id   AF-A0A937QQX7-F1
#
_cell.length_a   1.000
_cell.length_b   1.000
_cell.length_c   1.000
_cell.angle_alpha   90.00
_cell.angle_beta   90.00
_cell.angle_gamma   90.00
#
_symmetry.space_group_name_H-M   'P 1'
#
loop_
_entity.id
_entity.type
_entity.pdbx_description
1 polymer ?
#
loop_
_entity_poly.entity_id
_entity_poly.type
_entity_poly.pdbx_seq_one_letter_code
_entity_poly.pdbx_strand_id
1 'polypeptide(L)'
;MQTHTNVKTLLMLLPLFVCTAIAQDNPDLPVVDLSSDESRHVIIAAGTLSVYQGHPTTVLLPDGKTMYCAWSTGHGGPAGALAVSRDGGLTWSRLDNILPPGFRKHRNCPSLYRMIDMQTGKVRLWVFSAYPKMPRIMSEDSGKTWMEPEPLGLDCVMTFSSVLRLSDGNYLGFYHRRKGDSLVVLQTRTENGGMTWSQPLVIADVKGKKPCEPFTFRSPNNRELCCLMRENTHKGRSLMMFSRDEGRTWSHPKDTPWGLTGDRHYGRYTNDGRLVIAFRDKAIGSETYNHFVAWVGTYDDIRNSRPGEYRIKLLTSYDGRGDCGYPGMERLPDGMIIATTYLKYWPGNRKHSVVSVRFDIKETDAMLARLLVKQGQANERESFFNSETLFKTEPGHRNARGVHMVVAPNGDALAFNLACRSLRRSSDQGKTWQPKESLPDAYGNVVLDEATGHLLLLNASKTEPHLYRSADNGKAWAKEAIVIKPNIMGHGTGEVPIDPRCMETGVTLKHGKHKGQLLIAARLQPPAGDNAQEYWMYNYNTALYSDDRGRTWQVSDGIMTGTGEAALAELSDGRIYYNSRSHMSVDNRRRIAWSHDGGQRFVDWQVSDDLLEIGEPFYFEYGTRPSYGCRAGLVRIPDGVVAATDVLLYSSPDWPGGWRYQMTVWASLNGARTWPVKRLVDQGRSAYSSLAAGKDGTIYLLYEAGKKRLYDEVKVASFNRAWLMGANHY
;
A
#
# COMPACT_ATOMS: atom_id res chain seq x y z
N MET A 1 53.20 -2.35 -55.19
CA MET A 1 53.45 -1.06 -54.52
C MET A 1 52.10 -0.56 -54.02
N GLN A 2 52.02 -0.26 -52.72
CA GLN A 2 50.78 -0.15 -51.94
C GLN A 2 49.80 0.92 -52.45
N THR A 3 48.52 0.56 -52.52
CA THR A 3 47.41 1.50 -52.38
C THR A 3 46.37 0.90 -51.44
N HIS A 4 46.38 1.38 -50.21
CA HIS A 4 45.39 1.07 -49.17
C HIS A 4 44.07 1.77 -49.48
N THR A 5 43.00 0.99 -49.68
CA THR A 5 41.62 1.50 -49.69
C THR A 5 41.06 1.39 -48.28
N ASN A 6 41.02 2.51 -47.55
CA ASN A 6 40.33 2.63 -46.27
C ASN A 6 38.81 2.63 -46.49
N VAL A 7 38.14 1.56 -46.08
CA VAL A 7 36.68 1.54 -45.89
C VAL A 7 36.39 2.27 -44.58
N LYS A 8 35.82 3.49 -44.67
CA LYS A 8 35.26 4.20 -43.51
C LYS A 8 33.97 3.50 -43.09
N THR A 9 34.03 2.74 -42.00
CA THR A 9 32.84 2.30 -41.26
C THR A 9 32.19 3.53 -40.61
N LEU A 10 31.04 3.95 -41.14
CA LEU A 10 30.20 4.99 -40.54
C LEU A 10 29.52 4.40 -39.30
N LEU A 11 30.06 4.63 -38.11
CA LEU A 11 29.32 4.40 -36.86
C LEU A 11 28.16 5.40 -36.81
N MET A 12 26.94 4.92 -37.11
CA MET A 12 25.72 5.60 -36.71
C MET A 12 25.64 5.55 -35.17
N LEU A 13 26.02 6.66 -34.53
CA LEU A 13 25.65 6.94 -33.15
C LEU A 13 24.12 7.11 -33.08
N LEU A 14 23.42 6.05 -32.69
CA LEU A 14 22.03 6.17 -32.22
C LEU A 14 22.03 7.05 -30.97
N PRO A 15 21.20 8.10 -30.91
CA PRO A 15 21.06 8.88 -29.69
C PRO A 15 20.43 7.96 -28.64
N LEU A 16 21.16 7.72 -27.55
CA LEU A 16 20.57 7.20 -26.32
C LEU A 16 19.52 8.22 -25.87
N PHE A 17 18.24 7.92 -26.14
CA PHE A 17 17.14 8.57 -25.46
C PHE A 17 17.20 8.15 -23.99
N VAL A 18 17.91 8.97 -23.19
CA VAL A 18 17.71 8.98 -21.74
C VAL A 18 16.30 9.49 -21.53
N CYS A 19 15.35 8.59 -21.28
CA CYS A 19 14.05 8.94 -20.72
C CYS A 19 14.29 9.57 -19.35
N THR A 20 14.54 10.88 -19.31
CA THR A 20 14.31 11.66 -18.10
C THR A 20 12.81 11.63 -17.87
N ALA A 21 12.36 10.85 -16.89
CA ALA A 21 11.02 10.96 -16.36
C ALA A 21 10.84 12.42 -15.90
N ILE A 22 10.14 13.22 -16.69
CA ILE A 22 9.69 14.54 -16.29
C ILE A 22 8.71 14.29 -15.15
N ALA A 23 9.03 14.79 -13.96
CA ALA A 23 8.13 14.73 -12.82
C ALA A 23 6.80 15.36 -13.25
N GLN A 24 5.70 14.62 -13.11
CA GLN A 24 4.38 15.14 -13.45
C GLN A 24 4.12 16.39 -12.58
N ASP A 25 3.95 17.52 -13.26
CA ASP A 25 4.23 18.88 -12.74
C ASP A 25 2.97 19.65 -12.29
N ASN A 26 1.80 19.02 -12.22
CA ASN A 26 0.51 19.67 -11.97
C ASN A 26 -0.13 19.30 -10.62
N PRO A 27 -1.05 20.14 -10.09
CA PRO A 27 -1.82 19.87 -8.87
C PRO A 27 -2.85 18.74 -9.07
N ASP A 28 -2.37 17.51 -9.29
CA ASP A 28 -3.19 16.40 -9.79
C ASP A 28 -3.49 15.33 -8.73
N LEU A 29 -3.11 15.54 -7.48
CA LEU A 29 -3.43 14.57 -6.42
C LEU A 29 -4.88 14.74 -5.96
N PRO A 30 -5.69 13.67 -5.94
CA PRO A 30 -7.00 13.71 -5.33
C PRO A 30 -6.89 14.06 -3.85
N VAL A 31 -7.89 14.78 -3.34
CA VAL A 31 -7.95 15.21 -1.94
C VAL A 31 -9.14 14.57 -1.24
N VAL A 32 -8.85 13.89 -0.14
CA VAL A 32 -9.86 13.42 0.81
C VAL A 32 -10.03 14.48 1.90
N ASP A 33 -11.24 15.01 2.09
CA ASP A 33 -11.51 16.01 3.13
C ASP A 33 -12.10 15.36 4.39
N LEU A 34 -11.36 15.41 5.50
CA LEU A 34 -11.81 15.01 6.84
C LEU A 34 -12.16 16.22 7.72
N SER A 35 -11.86 17.43 7.26
CA SER A 35 -11.79 18.61 8.11
C SER A 35 -13.12 19.11 8.67
N SER A 36 -14.24 18.62 8.13
CA SER A 36 -15.58 18.90 8.64
C SER A 36 -16.08 17.87 9.66
N ASP A 37 -15.40 16.74 9.83
CA ASP A 37 -15.83 15.69 10.77
C ASP A 37 -15.27 15.95 12.17
N GLU A 38 -15.97 16.81 12.90
CA GLU A 38 -15.56 17.22 14.26
C GLU A 38 -15.50 16.06 15.26
N SER A 39 -16.14 14.92 14.99
CA SER A 39 -16.09 13.74 15.86
C SER A 39 -14.67 13.15 15.98
N ARG A 40 -13.78 13.48 15.03
CA ARG A 40 -12.37 13.05 14.99
C ARG A 40 -11.43 14.01 15.71
N HIS A 41 -11.92 15.19 16.06
CA HIS A 41 -11.10 16.27 16.56
C HIS A 41 -11.03 16.24 18.08
N VAL A 42 -9.81 16.24 18.63
CA VAL A 42 -9.56 16.39 20.06
C VAL A 42 -8.84 17.70 20.30
N ILE A 43 -9.49 18.62 20.98
CA ILE A 43 -8.90 19.92 21.34
C ILE A 43 -8.09 19.74 22.62
N ILE A 44 -6.76 19.73 22.51
CA ILE A 44 -5.84 19.62 23.66
C ILE A 44 -5.81 20.94 24.44
N ALA A 45 -5.81 22.06 23.71
CA ALA A 45 -5.83 23.39 24.31
C ALA A 45 -6.59 24.36 23.39
N ALA A 46 -7.70 24.89 23.88
CA ALA A 46 -8.50 25.85 23.12
C ALA A 46 -7.84 27.24 23.13
N GLY A 47 -7.77 27.86 21.95
CA GLY A 47 -7.48 29.27 21.82
C GLY A 47 -8.65 30.12 22.33
N THR A 48 -8.33 31.14 23.13
CA THR A 48 -9.33 32.09 23.66
C THR A 48 -9.24 33.42 22.91
N LEU A 49 -9.93 34.46 23.35
CA LEU A 49 -9.78 35.80 22.77
C LEU A 49 -8.37 36.39 23.01
N SER A 50 -7.69 35.96 24.08
CA SER A 50 -6.39 36.48 24.51
C SER A 50 -5.26 35.44 24.44
N VAL A 51 -5.57 34.15 24.52
CA VAL A 51 -4.57 33.09 24.58
C VAL A 51 -4.48 32.37 23.24
N TYR A 52 -3.34 32.55 22.57
CA TYR A 52 -2.92 31.75 21.42
C TYR A 52 -2.19 30.50 21.92
N GLN A 53 -2.58 29.33 21.42
CA GLN A 53 -1.87 28.06 21.62
C GLN A 53 -1.19 27.68 20.30
N GLY A 54 0.12 27.36 20.34
CA GLY A 54 0.81 26.96 19.12
C GLY A 54 2.10 26.19 19.29
N HIS A 55 2.60 25.70 18.16
CA HIS A 55 3.81 24.88 18.06
C HIS A 55 3.80 23.62 18.96
N PRO A 56 2.79 22.74 18.83
CA PRO A 56 2.76 21.51 19.58
C PRO A 56 3.77 20.50 19.03
N THR A 57 4.25 19.60 19.88
CA THR A 57 4.90 18.34 19.48
C THR A 57 4.42 17.22 20.38
N THR A 58 4.40 16.00 19.85
CA THR A 58 3.91 14.81 20.56
C THR A 58 4.95 13.71 20.61
N VAL A 59 4.76 12.79 21.57
CA VAL A 59 5.42 11.49 21.57
C VAL A 59 4.45 10.43 22.12
N LEU A 60 4.36 9.29 21.45
CA LEU A 60 3.68 8.09 21.94
C LEU A 60 4.68 7.20 22.70
N LEU A 61 4.30 6.70 23.87
CA LEU A 61 5.11 5.77 24.64
C LEU A 61 4.94 4.32 24.17
N PRO A 62 5.89 3.42 24.48
CA PRO A 62 5.83 2.01 24.06
C PRO A 62 4.62 1.21 24.55
N ASP A 63 3.86 1.72 25.54
CA ASP A 63 2.62 1.10 25.99
C ASP A 63 1.47 1.24 24.98
N GLY A 64 1.69 1.99 23.89
CA GLY A 64 0.74 2.15 22.78
C GLY A 64 -0.45 3.04 23.09
N LYS A 65 -0.48 3.71 24.25
CA LYS A 65 -1.62 4.56 24.67
C LYS A 65 -1.24 5.82 25.43
N THR A 66 -0.08 5.86 26.11
CA THR A 66 0.34 7.06 26.82
C THR A 66 1.00 8.01 25.84
N MET A 67 0.46 9.23 25.73
CA MET A 67 0.97 10.28 24.85
C MET A 67 1.28 11.54 25.65
N TYR A 68 2.34 12.25 25.25
CA TYR A 68 2.65 13.57 25.78
C TYR A 68 2.54 14.60 24.68
N CYS A 69 2.11 15.83 25.02
CA CYS A 69 2.04 16.97 24.11
C CYS A 69 2.62 18.20 24.80
N ALA A 70 3.67 18.79 24.22
CA ALA A 70 4.27 20.05 24.67
C ALA A 70 3.97 21.14 23.65
N TRP A 71 3.68 22.37 24.09
CA TRP A 71 3.41 23.49 23.19
C TRP A 71 3.76 24.85 23.79
N SER A 72 3.71 25.89 22.96
CA SER A 72 3.94 27.29 23.35
C SER A 72 2.67 28.12 23.36
N THR A 73 2.66 29.17 24.19
CA THR A 73 1.66 30.24 24.09
C THR A 73 2.20 31.39 23.26
N GLY A 74 1.38 31.95 22.36
CA GLY A 74 1.82 32.93 21.35
C GLY A 74 2.71 32.35 20.22
N HIS A 75 2.83 33.09 19.13
CA HIS A 75 3.70 32.71 18.01
C HIS A 75 5.18 32.88 18.41
N GLY A 76 5.83 31.79 18.80
CA GLY A 76 7.22 31.78 19.29
C GLY A 76 7.34 32.32 20.72
N GLY A 77 6.25 32.29 21.50
CA GLY A 77 6.22 32.77 22.87
C GLY A 77 6.65 31.70 23.90
N PRO A 78 6.22 31.81 25.16
CA PRO A 78 6.61 30.91 26.24
C PRO A 78 6.28 29.44 25.96
N ALA A 79 7.23 28.54 26.19
CA ALA A 79 7.16 27.11 25.86
C ALA A 79 6.76 26.23 27.06
N GLY A 80 6.03 26.78 28.05
CA GLY A 80 5.87 26.19 29.39
C GLY A 80 4.69 25.21 29.57
N ALA A 81 4.06 24.74 28.50
CA ALA A 81 2.84 23.94 28.58
C ALA A 81 3.14 22.46 28.24
N LEU A 82 2.70 21.54 29.11
CA LEU A 82 2.76 20.08 28.87
C LEU A 82 1.44 19.42 29.28
N ALA A 83 1.00 18.43 28.50
CA ALA A 83 -0.12 17.57 28.86
C ALA A 83 0.20 16.10 28.56
N VAL A 84 -0.50 15.20 29.26
CA VAL A 84 -0.43 13.76 29.06
C VAL A 84 -1.82 13.20 28.76
N SER A 85 -1.89 12.24 27.85
CA SER A 85 -3.03 11.38 27.60
C SER A 85 -2.67 9.95 27.96
N ARG A 86 -3.64 9.17 28.45
CA ARG A 86 -3.47 7.75 28.85
C ARG A 86 -4.36 6.79 28.05
N ASP A 87 -5.10 7.31 27.09
CA ASP A 87 -6.11 6.62 26.28
C ASP A 87 -5.86 6.83 24.78
N GLY A 88 -4.60 6.98 24.40
CA GLY A 88 -4.17 7.15 23.02
C GLY A 88 -4.56 8.51 22.45
N GLY A 89 -4.68 9.56 23.26
CA GLY A 89 -4.91 10.94 22.79
C GLY A 89 -6.37 11.39 22.78
N LEU A 90 -7.29 10.66 23.40
CA LEU A 90 -8.72 11.02 23.48
C LEU A 90 -8.96 12.05 24.60
N THR A 91 -8.34 11.86 25.77
CA THR A 91 -8.41 12.81 26.89
C THR A 91 -7.01 13.24 27.33
N TRP A 92 -6.90 14.47 27.85
CA TRP A 92 -5.63 15.10 28.18
C TRP A 92 -5.67 15.75 29.57
N SER A 93 -4.60 15.55 30.35
CA SER A 93 -4.40 16.15 31.67
C SER A 93 -3.16 17.05 31.67
N ARG A 94 -3.26 18.25 32.24
CA ARG A 94 -2.16 19.23 32.35
C ARG A 94 -1.12 18.76 33.36
N LEU A 95 0.16 18.98 33.03
CA LEU A 95 1.29 18.65 33.89
C LEU A 95 2.08 19.87 34.39
N ASP A 96 1.62 21.09 34.09
CA ASP A 96 2.35 22.34 34.35
C ASP A 96 2.85 22.54 35.80
N ASN A 97 2.19 21.91 36.77
CA ASN A 97 2.49 22.04 38.19
C ASN A 97 3.64 21.14 38.66
N ILE A 98 4.04 20.14 37.87
CA ILE A 98 5.16 19.23 38.19
C ILE A 98 6.41 19.50 37.35
N LEU A 99 6.38 20.55 36.51
CA LEU A 99 7.50 20.93 35.66
C LEU A 99 8.48 21.84 36.40
N PRO A 100 9.78 21.80 36.04
CA PRO A 100 10.76 22.71 36.62
C PRO A 100 10.34 24.18 36.42
N PRO A 101 10.49 25.05 37.45
CA PRO A 101 10.08 26.45 37.34
C PRO A 101 10.72 27.21 36.19
N GLY A 102 11.95 26.86 35.78
CA GLY A 102 12.67 27.50 34.68
C GLY A 102 12.07 27.20 33.31
N PHE A 103 11.35 26.07 33.15
CA PHE A 103 10.67 25.73 31.90
C PHE A 103 9.69 26.82 31.41
N ARG A 104 9.04 27.54 32.34
CA ARG A 104 8.15 28.67 32.01
C ARG A 104 8.87 29.85 31.35
N LYS A 105 10.18 29.95 31.53
CA LYS A 105 11.06 30.97 30.92
C LYS A 105 11.58 30.55 29.55
N HIS A 106 11.45 29.26 29.19
CA HIS A 106 11.78 28.80 27.86
C HIS A 106 10.87 29.46 26.84
N ARG A 107 11.38 29.70 25.63
CA ARG A 107 10.58 30.26 24.54
C ARG A 107 10.78 29.51 23.24
N ASN A 108 9.75 29.64 22.42
CA ASN A 108 9.70 29.30 21.01
C ASN A 108 9.83 27.80 20.72
N CYS A 109 8.70 27.19 20.35
CA CYS A 109 8.55 25.84 19.81
C CYS A 109 9.16 24.72 20.68
N PRO A 110 8.51 24.25 21.75
CA PRO A 110 8.99 23.08 22.46
C PRO A 110 8.91 21.81 21.59
N SER A 111 10.00 21.06 21.52
CA SER A 111 10.11 19.78 20.80
C SER A 111 10.34 18.63 21.76
N LEU A 112 9.49 17.60 21.68
CA LEU A 112 9.49 16.46 22.59
C LEU A 112 10.05 15.19 21.92
N TYR A 113 10.95 14.49 22.60
CA TYR A 113 11.55 13.25 22.10
C TYR A 113 11.75 12.21 23.21
N ARG A 114 11.62 10.93 22.85
CA ARG A 114 12.03 9.80 23.69
C ARG A 114 13.33 9.22 23.16
N MET A 115 14.38 9.23 24.00
CA MET A 115 15.72 8.73 23.63
C MET A 115 16.19 7.67 24.64
N ILE A 116 17.00 6.73 24.17
CA ILE A 116 17.59 5.67 24.99
C ILE A 116 19.11 5.80 24.91
N ASP A 117 19.77 5.83 26.05
CA ASP A 117 21.21 5.66 26.12
C ASP A 117 21.52 4.16 26.06
N MET A 118 22.15 3.72 24.97
CA MET A 118 22.45 2.30 24.76
C MET A 118 23.57 1.76 25.64
N GLN A 119 24.39 2.63 26.23
CA GLN A 119 25.46 2.23 27.13
C GLN A 119 24.91 1.96 28.53
N THR A 120 23.94 2.77 28.98
CA THR A 120 23.38 2.68 30.35
C THR A 120 22.00 2.04 30.42
N GLY A 121 21.30 1.88 29.28
CA GLY A 121 19.91 1.44 29.22
C GLY A 121 18.89 2.50 29.67
N LYS A 122 19.35 3.69 30.08
CA LYS A 122 18.46 4.74 30.57
C LYS A 122 17.59 5.32 29.46
N VAL A 123 16.29 5.43 29.74
CA VAL A 123 15.28 6.01 28.84
C VAL A 123 14.94 7.41 29.32
N ARG A 124 14.91 8.38 28.40
CA ARG A 124 14.65 9.79 28.72
C ARG A 124 13.57 10.37 27.84
N LEU A 125 12.63 11.07 28.45
CA LEU A 125 11.78 12.03 27.76
C LEU A 125 12.45 13.39 27.83
N TRP A 126 12.68 14.01 26.67
CA TRP A 126 13.31 15.32 26.56
C TRP A 126 12.34 16.32 25.97
N VAL A 127 12.24 17.50 26.57
CA VAL A 127 11.66 18.69 25.92
C VAL A 127 12.77 19.70 25.72
N PHE A 128 12.98 20.11 24.48
CA PHE A 128 13.89 21.21 24.13
C PHE A 128 13.07 22.41 23.67
N SER A 129 13.54 23.62 23.92
CA SER A 129 12.95 24.86 23.37
C SER A 129 14.03 25.65 22.62
N ALA A 130 13.71 26.70 21.86
CA ALA A 130 14.76 27.42 21.13
C ALA A 130 15.58 28.38 22.02
N TYR A 131 14.95 29.01 23.02
CA TYR A 131 15.57 30.09 23.80
C TYR A 131 15.42 29.91 25.32
N PRO A 132 16.49 30.21 26.12
CA PRO A 132 17.81 30.70 25.71
C PRO A 132 18.78 29.59 25.25
N LYS A 133 19.32 29.71 24.03
CA LYS A 133 20.34 28.82 23.44
C LYS A 133 20.04 27.31 23.64
N MET A 134 18.85 26.90 23.22
CA MET A 134 18.34 25.55 23.33
C MET A 134 18.31 24.97 24.75
N PRO A 135 17.48 25.54 25.66
CA PRO A 135 17.29 25.01 27.00
C PRO A 135 16.46 23.72 26.96
N ARG A 136 16.51 22.93 28.03
CA ARG A 136 15.91 21.59 28.05
C ARG A 136 15.42 21.15 29.43
N ILE A 137 14.35 20.35 29.44
CA ILE A 137 13.91 19.58 30.61
C ILE A 137 13.86 18.10 30.25
N MET A 138 13.96 17.26 31.27
CA MET A 138 14.09 15.81 31.09
C MET A 138 13.41 15.02 32.20
N SER A 139 12.91 13.84 31.84
CA SER A 139 12.39 12.83 32.77
C SER A 139 13.02 11.46 32.50
N GLU A 140 13.54 10.79 33.54
CA GLU A 140 14.03 9.40 33.50
C GLU A 140 12.98 8.38 33.99
N ASP A 141 11.81 8.81 34.46
CA ASP A 141 10.78 7.97 35.09
C ASP A 141 9.45 7.94 34.32
N SER A 142 9.53 8.13 33.01
CA SER A 142 8.38 8.19 32.09
C SER A 142 7.41 9.32 32.42
N GLY A 143 7.96 10.50 32.75
CA GLY A 143 7.23 11.76 32.87
C GLY A 143 6.53 11.96 34.22
N LYS A 144 6.89 11.21 35.27
CA LYS A 144 6.36 11.40 36.64
C LYS A 144 7.08 12.56 37.33
N THR A 145 8.39 12.65 37.16
CA THR A 145 9.22 13.76 37.64
C THR A 145 10.05 14.34 36.51
N TRP A 146 10.38 15.62 36.63
CA TRP A 146 11.10 16.38 35.61
C TRP A 146 12.21 17.20 36.25
N MET A 147 13.35 17.27 35.58
CA MET A 147 14.49 18.09 35.94
C MET A 147 14.90 19.00 34.77
N GLU A 148 15.65 20.06 35.06
CA GLU A 148 16.10 21.05 34.08
C GLU A 148 17.64 21.05 34.02
N PRO A 149 18.24 20.28 33.09
CA PRO A 149 19.68 20.35 32.83
C PRO A 149 20.07 21.66 32.15
N GLU A 150 21.38 21.96 32.17
CA GLU A 150 21.93 23.13 31.49
C GLU A 150 21.56 23.16 29.98
N PRO A 151 21.28 24.36 29.43
CA PRO A 151 21.05 24.54 27.99
C PRO A 151 22.21 24.03 27.14
N LEU A 152 21.91 23.59 25.91
CA LEU A 152 22.93 23.04 25.00
C LEU A 152 23.87 24.10 24.42
N GLY A 153 23.57 25.38 24.59
CA GLY A 153 24.37 26.47 24.05
C GLY A 153 24.22 26.66 22.53
N LEU A 154 23.29 25.95 21.90
CA LEU A 154 23.08 25.97 20.45
C LEU A 154 22.21 27.16 20.02
N ASP A 155 22.73 27.94 19.08
CA ASP A 155 21.97 29.02 18.44
C ASP A 155 21.03 28.46 17.36
N CYS A 156 19.75 28.78 17.46
CA CYS A 156 18.72 28.26 16.57
C CYS A 156 17.53 29.22 16.46
N VAL A 157 16.83 29.17 15.33
CA VAL A 157 15.52 29.84 15.19
C VAL A 157 14.44 28.99 15.84
N MET A 158 14.54 27.68 15.67
CA MET A 158 13.73 26.67 16.33
C MET A 158 14.66 25.55 16.75
N THR A 159 14.33 24.92 17.88
CA THR A 159 15.01 23.72 18.39
C THR A 159 14.94 22.55 17.39
N PHE A 160 15.39 21.36 17.82
CA PHE A 160 15.25 20.13 17.05
C PHE A 160 13.84 20.01 16.44
N SER A 161 13.81 20.02 15.11
CA SER A 161 12.59 19.76 14.32
C SER A 161 12.44 18.27 14.05
N SER A 162 13.56 17.53 14.12
CA SER A 162 13.61 16.08 14.03
C SER A 162 14.79 15.54 14.81
N VAL A 163 14.61 14.37 15.43
CA VAL A 163 15.67 13.56 16.02
C VAL A 163 15.51 12.16 15.46
N LEU A 164 16.59 11.60 14.91
CA LEU A 164 16.61 10.29 14.27
C LEU A 164 17.61 9.39 14.99
N ARG A 165 17.21 8.13 15.24
CA ARG A 165 18.12 7.09 15.73
C ARG A 165 18.89 6.45 14.57
N LEU A 166 20.20 6.31 14.75
CA LEU A 166 21.14 5.65 13.84
C LEU A 166 21.20 4.14 14.10
N SER A 167 21.76 3.38 13.15
CA SER A 167 21.92 1.93 13.27
C SER A 167 22.87 1.50 14.40
N ASP A 168 23.80 2.37 14.80
CA ASP A 168 24.71 2.15 15.94
C ASP A 168 24.03 2.44 17.31
N GLY A 169 22.76 2.85 17.31
CA GLY A 169 22.00 3.17 18.50
C GLY A 169 22.10 4.64 18.96
N ASN A 170 22.99 5.44 18.39
CA ASN A 170 23.16 6.86 18.66
C ASN A 170 22.08 7.70 17.93
N TYR A 171 22.06 9.02 18.14
CA TYR A 171 21.06 9.90 17.54
C TYR A 171 21.67 11.08 16.81
N LEU A 172 21.02 11.48 15.71
CA LEU A 172 21.19 12.78 15.06
C LEU A 172 20.01 13.69 15.42
N GLY A 173 20.31 14.92 15.78
CA GLY A 173 19.34 16.00 16.00
C GLY A 173 19.48 17.04 14.90
N PHE A 174 18.35 17.43 14.31
CA PHE A 174 18.29 18.32 13.15
C PHE A 174 17.53 19.59 13.48
N TYR A 175 18.10 20.75 13.14
CA TYR A 175 17.52 22.06 13.41
C TYR A 175 18.00 23.09 12.39
N HIS A 176 17.61 24.36 12.54
CA HIS A 176 18.05 25.43 11.64
C HIS A 176 18.37 26.72 12.40
N ARG A 177 19.22 27.56 11.78
CA ARG A 177 19.59 28.88 12.31
C ARG A 177 19.68 29.93 11.20
N ARG A 178 19.75 31.19 11.58
CA ARG A 178 20.01 32.31 10.66
C ARG A 178 21.47 32.33 10.20
N LYS A 179 21.67 32.67 8.94
CA LYS A 179 22.98 32.99 8.34
C LYS A 179 22.80 34.27 7.52
N GLY A 180 23.04 35.42 8.14
CA GLY A 180 22.61 36.71 7.58
C GLY A 180 21.10 36.73 7.34
N ASP A 181 20.69 37.08 6.12
CA ASP A 181 19.28 37.09 5.70
C ASP A 181 18.73 35.72 5.28
N SER A 182 19.58 34.68 5.25
CA SER A 182 19.22 33.31 4.88
C SER A 182 19.03 32.40 6.10
N LEU A 183 18.62 31.16 5.83
CA LEU A 183 18.54 30.06 6.79
C LEU A 183 19.43 28.91 6.34
N VAL A 184 20.04 28.23 7.30
CA VAL A 184 20.81 27.00 7.06
C VAL A 184 20.34 25.89 8.00
N VAL A 185 20.33 24.67 7.49
CA VAL A 185 19.99 23.46 8.26
C VAL A 185 21.25 22.83 8.81
N LEU A 186 21.17 22.39 10.06
CA LEU A 186 22.27 21.76 10.79
C LEU A 186 21.88 20.39 11.32
N GLN A 187 22.89 19.54 11.49
CA GLN A 187 22.81 18.35 12.31
C GLN A 187 23.82 18.40 13.47
N THR A 188 23.51 17.68 14.54
CA THR A 188 24.43 17.36 15.62
C THR A 188 24.16 15.93 16.11
N ARG A 189 25.16 15.27 16.68
CA ARG A 189 25.11 13.87 17.14
C ARG A 189 25.23 13.76 18.65
N THR A 190 24.46 12.85 19.26
CA THR A 190 24.57 12.44 20.67
C THR A 190 24.79 10.94 20.76
N GLU A 191 25.67 10.54 21.68
CA GLU A 191 26.04 9.13 21.92
C GLU A 191 25.54 8.58 23.26
N ASN A 192 24.87 9.43 24.06
CA ASN A 192 24.44 9.14 25.43
C ASN A 192 22.97 9.50 25.67
N GLY A 193 22.14 9.25 24.66
CA GLY A 193 20.69 9.46 24.75
C GLY A 193 20.28 10.91 25.01
N GLY A 194 21.00 11.89 24.44
CA GLY A 194 20.66 13.31 24.47
C GLY A 194 21.32 14.14 25.58
N MET A 195 22.22 13.56 26.37
CA MET A 195 22.87 14.28 27.47
C MET A 195 23.91 15.29 26.97
N THR A 196 24.75 14.88 26.02
CA THR A 196 25.72 15.76 25.34
C THR A 196 25.58 15.64 23.83
N TRP A 197 25.94 16.72 23.13
CA TRP A 197 25.81 16.86 21.69
C TRP A 197 27.11 17.37 21.09
N SER A 198 27.49 16.84 19.94
CA SER A 198 28.67 17.25 19.18
C SER A 198 28.51 18.63 18.53
N GLN A 199 29.62 19.19 18.05
CA GLN A 199 29.58 20.46 17.32
C GLN A 199 28.65 20.37 16.10
N PRO A 200 27.73 21.34 15.90
CA PRO A 200 26.80 21.29 14.78
C PRO A 200 27.51 21.42 13.42
N LEU A 201 27.08 20.60 12.46
CA LEU A 201 27.49 20.64 11.07
C LEU A 201 26.38 21.27 10.22
N VAL A 202 26.72 22.21 9.34
CA VAL A 202 25.78 22.72 8.33
C VAL A 202 25.64 21.68 7.22
N ILE A 203 24.42 21.20 6.99
CA ILE A 203 24.12 20.14 6.01
C ILE A 203 23.33 20.64 4.80
N ALA A 204 22.66 21.80 4.92
CA ALA A 204 22.04 22.45 3.78
C ALA A 204 22.15 23.97 3.87
N ASP A 205 22.70 24.56 2.82
CA ASP A 205 22.76 25.99 2.54
C ASP A 205 22.51 26.16 1.03
N VAL A 206 21.34 26.66 0.67
CA VAL A 206 20.84 26.62 -0.71
C VAL A 206 20.68 28.04 -1.23
N LYS A 207 21.51 28.42 -2.20
CA LYS A 207 21.48 29.77 -2.79
C LYS A 207 20.08 30.10 -3.32
N GLY A 208 19.56 31.26 -2.93
CA GLY A 208 18.24 31.76 -3.36
C GLY A 208 17.04 31.12 -2.65
N LYS A 209 17.27 30.12 -1.79
CA LYS A 209 16.24 29.47 -0.97
C LYS A 209 16.57 29.65 0.51
N LYS A 210 15.59 29.41 1.37
CA LYS A 210 15.75 29.49 2.83
C LYS A 210 15.36 28.15 3.45
N PRO A 211 16.22 27.11 3.37
CA PRO A 211 15.93 25.79 3.93
C PRO A 211 15.79 25.88 5.45
N CYS A 212 14.73 25.30 5.97
CA CYS A 212 14.51 25.25 7.41
C CYS A 212 13.66 24.04 7.81
N GLU A 213 13.56 23.85 9.13
CA GLU A 213 12.57 22.95 9.72
C GLU A 213 12.68 21.49 9.23
N PRO A 214 13.87 20.87 9.33
CA PRO A 214 14.13 19.57 8.75
C PRO A 214 13.33 18.44 9.41
N PHE A 215 12.84 17.52 8.60
CA PHE A 215 12.25 16.25 9.01
C PHE A 215 13.00 15.08 8.37
N THR A 216 13.67 14.30 9.20
CA THR A 216 14.51 13.19 8.75
C THR A 216 13.90 11.84 9.13
N PHE A 217 13.85 10.90 8.18
CA PHE A 217 13.37 9.53 8.38
C PHE A 217 14.14 8.53 7.52
N ARG A 218 14.01 7.25 7.86
CA ARG A 218 14.74 6.13 7.24
C ARG A 218 13.92 5.45 6.17
N SER A 219 14.57 4.95 5.11
CA SER A 219 13.96 4.10 4.10
C SER A 219 13.47 2.77 4.68
N PRO A 220 12.46 2.10 4.09
CA PRO A 220 11.93 0.83 4.61
C PRO A 220 12.99 -0.28 4.70
N ASN A 221 13.97 -0.28 3.79
CA ASN A 221 15.07 -1.25 3.78
C ASN A 221 16.25 -0.87 4.69
N ASN A 222 16.14 0.21 5.47
CA ASN A 222 17.15 0.76 6.38
C ASN A 222 18.47 1.25 5.75
N ARG A 223 18.57 1.32 4.41
CA ARG A 223 19.82 1.66 3.69
C ARG A 223 20.01 3.16 3.39
N GLU A 224 18.98 3.98 3.50
CA GLU A 224 19.04 5.40 3.13
C GLU A 224 18.22 6.24 4.13
N LEU A 225 18.68 7.46 4.40
CA LEU A 225 17.97 8.49 5.13
C LEU A 225 17.44 9.52 4.15
N CYS A 226 16.23 10.03 4.37
CA CYS A 226 15.66 11.16 3.65
C CYS A 226 15.45 12.30 4.64
N CYS A 227 15.86 13.52 4.28
CA CYS A 227 15.58 14.75 5.01
C CYS A 227 14.72 15.67 4.13
N LEU A 228 13.47 15.90 4.55
CA LEU A 228 12.58 16.92 3.98
C LEU A 228 12.81 18.25 4.70
N MET A 229 12.70 19.36 3.98
CA MET A 229 12.90 20.69 4.51
C MET A 229 11.88 21.66 3.91
N ARG A 230 11.39 22.57 4.74
CA ARG A 230 10.66 23.73 4.27
C ARG A 230 11.55 24.62 3.40
N GLU A 231 10.96 25.22 2.37
CA GLU A 231 11.55 26.33 1.64
C GLU A 231 10.84 27.63 2.07
N ASN A 232 11.49 28.43 2.92
CA ASN A 232 10.83 29.54 3.62
C ASN A 232 10.61 30.80 2.75
N THR A 233 11.11 30.88 1.52
CA THR A 233 10.71 31.99 0.63
C THR A 233 9.33 31.79 0.03
N HIS A 234 8.81 30.56 0.04
CA HIS A 234 7.53 30.15 -0.54
C HIS A 234 7.42 30.49 -2.04
N LYS A 235 8.56 30.63 -2.73
CA LYS A 235 8.63 30.89 -4.18
C LYS A 235 8.75 29.61 -5.02
N GLY A 236 8.91 28.46 -4.38
CA GLY A 236 9.09 27.17 -5.03
C GLY A 236 8.60 26.02 -4.17
N ARG A 237 9.13 24.83 -4.44
CA ARG A 237 8.79 23.61 -3.71
C ARG A 237 9.60 23.48 -2.43
N SER A 238 9.13 22.62 -1.53
CA SER A 238 9.94 22.14 -0.41
C SER A 238 11.17 21.40 -0.93
N LEU A 239 12.14 21.16 -0.05
CA LEU A 239 13.41 20.55 -0.41
C LEU A 239 13.53 19.14 0.18
N MET A 240 14.28 18.29 -0.50
CA MET A 240 14.65 16.96 -0.02
C MET A 240 16.10 16.63 -0.34
N MET A 241 16.73 15.86 0.54
CA MET A 241 18.09 15.33 0.36
C MET A 241 18.24 13.96 1.02
N PHE A 242 19.27 13.21 0.64
CA PHE A 242 19.43 11.81 1.01
C PHE A 242 20.82 11.51 1.55
N SER A 243 20.92 10.52 2.43
CA SER A 243 22.18 10.03 3.01
C SER A 243 22.20 8.49 2.99
N ARG A 244 23.31 7.89 2.57
CA ARG A 244 23.50 6.41 2.55
C ARG A 244 24.47 5.90 3.61
N ASP A 245 24.98 6.79 4.45
CA ASP A 245 26.06 6.53 5.39
C ASP A 245 25.74 7.06 6.80
N GLU A 246 24.46 6.96 7.19
CA GLU A 246 23.97 7.36 8.52
C GLU A 246 24.20 8.84 8.85
N GLY A 247 24.09 9.71 7.84
CA GLY A 247 24.15 11.16 7.95
C GLY A 247 25.57 11.71 7.97
N ARG A 248 26.58 10.93 7.57
CA ARG A 248 27.96 11.44 7.43
C ARG A 248 28.08 12.33 6.21
N THR A 249 27.43 11.97 5.10
CA THR A 249 27.34 12.77 3.89
C THR A 249 25.90 12.87 3.40
N TRP A 250 25.58 13.98 2.73
CA TRP A 250 24.26 14.25 2.18
C TRP A 250 24.35 14.60 0.70
N SER A 251 23.39 14.14 -0.09
CA SER A 251 23.20 14.60 -1.46
C SER A 251 22.86 16.10 -1.48
N HIS A 252 23.10 16.78 -2.61
CA HIS A 252 22.60 18.13 -2.78
C HIS A 252 21.07 18.19 -2.62
N PRO A 253 20.53 19.22 -1.92
CA PRO A 253 19.09 19.43 -1.84
C PRO A 253 18.46 19.64 -3.21
N LYS A 254 17.36 18.94 -3.48
CA LYS A 254 16.52 19.11 -4.67
C LYS A 254 15.07 19.36 -4.26
N ASP A 255 14.25 19.82 -5.20
CA ASP A 255 12.83 20.06 -4.96
C ASP A 255 12.06 18.74 -4.73
N THR A 256 11.10 18.79 -3.80
CA THR A 256 10.11 17.73 -3.60
C THR A 256 9.13 17.69 -4.79
N PRO A 257 8.35 16.60 -4.93
CA PRO A 257 7.11 16.63 -5.72
C PRO A 257 6.16 17.74 -5.23
N TRP A 258 5.24 18.17 -6.11
CA TRP A 258 4.22 19.17 -5.77
C TRP A 258 3.41 18.77 -4.53
N GLY A 259 2.97 17.51 -4.46
CA GLY A 259 2.14 16.98 -3.38
C GLY A 259 2.76 17.03 -1.98
N LEU A 260 4.09 17.15 -1.88
CA LEU A 260 4.85 17.30 -0.63
C LEU A 260 5.28 18.75 -0.36
N THR A 261 4.86 19.72 -1.17
CA THR A 261 5.24 21.12 -0.97
C THR A 261 4.47 21.74 0.18
N GLY A 262 5.18 22.15 1.22
CA GLY A 262 4.62 22.70 2.43
C GLY A 262 5.64 23.03 3.51
N ASP A 263 5.12 23.35 4.69
CA ASP A 263 5.90 23.75 5.85
C ASP A 263 5.75 22.75 6.99
N ARG A 264 6.85 22.47 7.70
CA ARG A 264 6.91 21.58 8.87
C ARG A 264 6.40 20.16 8.56
N HIS A 265 7.10 19.43 7.71
CA HIS A 265 6.82 18.01 7.52
C HIS A 265 7.03 17.23 8.81
N TYR A 266 6.15 16.29 9.10
CA TYR A 266 6.39 15.24 10.07
C TYR A 266 5.52 14.05 9.70
N GLY A 267 5.99 12.82 9.88
CA GLY A 267 5.27 11.66 9.37
C GLY A 267 5.54 10.35 10.10
N ARG A 268 4.74 9.35 9.73
CA ARG A 268 4.80 7.96 10.22
C ARG A 268 4.55 6.99 9.08
N TYR A 269 5.14 5.79 9.21
CA TYR A 269 4.82 4.67 8.33
C TYR A 269 3.51 4.01 8.79
N THR A 270 2.63 3.70 7.84
CA THR A 270 1.43 2.85 8.01
C THR A 270 1.83 1.38 8.11
N ASN A 271 0.89 0.50 8.49
CA ASN A 271 1.14 -0.95 8.52
C ASN A 271 1.40 -1.53 7.12
N ASP A 272 0.82 -0.94 6.08
CA ASP A 272 1.02 -1.33 4.68
C ASP A 272 2.29 -0.76 4.01
N GLY A 273 3.15 -0.10 4.80
CA GLY A 273 4.45 0.42 4.36
C GLY A 273 4.42 1.78 3.66
N ARG A 274 3.25 2.42 3.51
CA ARG A 274 3.15 3.82 3.06
C ARG A 274 3.58 4.80 4.14
N LEU A 275 3.83 6.04 3.74
CA LEU A 275 4.12 7.19 4.58
C LEU A 275 2.91 8.11 4.61
N VAL A 276 2.55 8.58 5.80
CA VAL A 276 1.63 9.70 6.00
C VAL A 276 2.42 10.85 6.59
N ILE A 277 2.57 11.93 5.81
CA ILE A 277 3.37 13.09 6.18
C ILE A 277 2.44 14.29 6.29
N ALA A 278 2.23 14.79 7.51
CA ALA A 278 1.44 15.98 7.78
C ALA A 278 2.29 17.25 7.72
N PHE A 279 1.69 18.34 7.28
CA PHE A 279 2.32 19.65 7.13
C PHE A 279 1.28 20.75 6.86
N ARG A 280 1.70 22.01 6.93
CA ARG A 280 0.91 23.13 6.41
C ARG A 280 1.06 23.18 4.89
N ASP A 281 -0.05 23.18 4.18
CA ASP A 281 -0.04 23.26 2.73
C ASP A 281 0.43 24.63 2.24
N LYS A 282 1.48 24.64 1.42
CA LYS A 282 1.99 25.82 0.71
C LYS A 282 2.17 25.55 -0.78
N ALA A 283 1.63 24.47 -1.30
CA ALA A 283 1.76 24.12 -2.70
C ALA A 283 1.00 25.13 -3.57
N ILE A 284 1.70 25.84 -4.45
CA ILE A 284 1.13 26.84 -5.35
C ILE A 284 0.03 26.18 -6.19
N GLY A 285 -1.16 26.79 -6.23
CA GLY A 285 -2.32 26.27 -6.96
C GLY A 285 -3.12 25.19 -6.23
N SER A 286 -2.78 24.84 -4.97
CA SER A 286 -3.57 23.87 -4.22
C SER A 286 -4.90 24.44 -3.73
N GLU A 287 -5.97 23.66 -3.86
CA GLU A 287 -7.28 23.96 -3.26
C GLU A 287 -7.26 23.97 -1.72
N THR A 288 -6.25 23.34 -1.12
CA THR A 288 -6.07 23.27 0.34
C THR A 288 -5.00 24.23 0.87
N TYR A 289 -4.58 25.22 0.08
CA TYR A 289 -3.53 26.17 0.45
C TYR A 289 -3.80 26.80 1.83
N ASN A 290 -2.77 26.87 2.68
CA ASN A 290 -2.82 27.35 4.08
C ASN A 290 -3.59 26.46 5.08
N HIS A 291 -4.12 25.31 4.67
CA HIS A 291 -4.73 24.35 5.58
C HIS A 291 -3.73 23.31 6.09
N PHE A 292 -4.14 22.59 7.12
CA PHE A 292 -3.36 21.49 7.66
C PHE A 292 -3.74 20.21 6.94
N VAL A 293 -2.77 19.59 6.28
CA VAL A 293 -2.97 18.47 5.38
C VAL A 293 -1.98 17.36 5.67
N ALA A 294 -2.26 16.16 5.15
CA ALA A 294 -1.28 15.09 5.03
C ALA A 294 -1.13 14.63 3.59
N TRP A 295 0.08 14.22 3.24
CA TRP A 295 0.39 13.51 2.00
C TRP A 295 0.50 12.01 2.28
N VAL A 296 -0.06 11.19 1.39
CA VAL A 296 0.03 9.73 1.43
C VAL A 296 0.78 9.24 0.19
N GLY A 297 1.79 8.40 0.41
CA GLY A 297 2.55 7.75 -0.66
C GLY A 297 3.69 6.89 -0.11
N THR A 298 4.66 6.54 -0.93
CA THR A 298 5.77 5.65 -0.54
C THR A 298 7.11 6.37 -0.47
N TYR A 299 8.10 5.75 0.20
CA TYR A 299 9.48 6.24 0.15
C TYR A 299 10.01 6.35 -1.29
N ASP A 300 9.65 5.38 -2.14
CA ASP A 300 10.07 5.37 -3.54
C ASP A 300 9.47 6.52 -4.34
N ASP A 301 8.27 6.99 -3.98
CA ASP A 301 7.69 8.18 -4.62
C ASP A 301 8.54 9.43 -4.30
N ILE A 302 8.95 9.58 -3.05
CA ILE A 302 9.85 10.67 -2.65
C ILE A 302 11.20 10.54 -3.39
N ARG A 303 11.79 9.35 -3.35
CA ARG A 303 13.11 9.09 -3.91
C ARG A 303 13.18 9.32 -5.43
N ASN A 304 12.11 8.96 -6.13
CA ASN A 304 11.97 9.09 -7.58
C ASN A 304 11.16 10.31 -8.01
N SER A 305 10.81 11.18 -7.07
CA SER A 305 10.10 12.44 -7.33
C SER A 305 8.74 12.25 -8.02
N ARG A 306 8.03 11.17 -7.66
CA ARG A 306 6.65 10.91 -8.09
C ARG A 306 5.65 11.64 -7.17
N PRO A 307 4.43 11.96 -7.65
CA PRO A 307 3.47 12.76 -6.89
C PRO A 307 3.08 12.18 -5.54
N GLY A 308 3.07 10.85 -5.37
CA GLY A 308 2.41 10.15 -4.26
C GLY A 308 1.04 9.62 -4.67
N GLU A 309 0.24 9.16 -3.72
CA GLU A 309 -1.08 8.57 -3.98
C GLU A 309 -2.21 9.61 -3.88
N TYR A 310 -2.28 10.35 -2.76
CA TYR A 310 -3.31 11.37 -2.53
C TYR A 310 -2.94 12.30 -1.37
N ARG A 311 -3.76 13.34 -1.15
CA ARG A 311 -3.67 14.20 0.05
C ARG A 311 -4.94 14.07 0.90
N ILE A 312 -4.79 14.34 2.19
CA ILE A 312 -5.88 14.40 3.16
C ILE A 312 -5.93 15.81 3.72
N LYS A 313 -7.05 16.51 3.57
CA LYS A 313 -7.30 17.76 4.30
C LYS A 313 -7.75 17.41 5.71
N LEU A 314 -6.84 17.55 6.67
CA LEU A 314 -7.05 17.15 8.05
C LEU A 314 -7.85 18.20 8.82
N LEU A 315 -7.47 19.49 8.71
CA LEU A 315 -8.14 20.58 9.41
C LEU A 315 -8.21 21.85 8.56
N THR A 316 -9.36 22.52 8.60
CA THR A 316 -9.55 23.85 8.03
C THR A 316 -8.99 24.90 8.99
N SER A 317 -8.05 25.71 8.52
CA SER A 317 -7.53 26.87 9.26
C SER A 317 -8.30 28.13 8.88
N TYR A 318 -8.87 28.82 9.86
CA TYR A 318 -9.55 30.11 9.69
C TYR A 318 -8.62 31.31 9.84
N ASP A 319 -7.31 31.08 9.87
CA ASP A 319 -6.34 32.16 9.77
C ASP A 319 -6.01 32.44 8.30
N GLY A 320 -6.43 33.61 7.80
CA GLY A 320 -6.23 34.02 6.41
C GLY A 320 -4.76 34.14 6.01
N ARG A 321 -3.82 34.17 6.97
CA ARG A 321 -2.37 34.15 6.71
C ARG A 321 -1.77 32.74 6.69
N GLY A 322 -2.54 31.74 7.10
CA GLY A 322 -2.13 30.35 7.18
C GLY A 322 -1.20 30.02 8.34
N ASP A 323 -1.23 30.72 9.47
CA ASP A 323 -0.44 30.34 10.65
C ASP A 323 -0.99 29.03 11.25
N CYS A 324 -0.38 27.91 10.87
CA CYS A 324 -0.73 26.55 11.27
C CYS A 324 0.45 25.60 10.99
N GLY A 325 0.29 24.33 11.36
CA GLY A 325 1.25 23.25 11.15
C GLY A 325 1.96 22.87 12.45
N TYR A 326 3.24 22.51 12.33
CA TYR A 326 4.03 21.93 13.43
C TYR A 326 3.39 20.61 13.91
N PRO A 327 3.42 19.58 13.05
CA PRO A 327 2.74 18.34 13.32
C PRO A 327 3.48 17.52 14.38
N GLY A 328 2.74 17.07 15.39
CA GLY A 328 2.99 15.80 16.06
C GLY A 328 2.26 14.69 15.28
N MET A 329 2.94 13.61 14.95
CA MET A 329 2.33 12.47 14.25
C MET A 329 2.59 11.22 15.06
N GLU A 330 1.55 10.51 15.49
CA GLU A 330 1.70 9.21 16.16
C GLU A 330 0.86 8.14 15.47
N ARG A 331 1.29 6.87 15.61
CA ARG A 331 0.54 5.71 15.13
C ARG A 331 0.32 4.75 16.28
N LEU A 332 -0.94 4.50 16.62
CA LEU A 332 -1.33 3.54 17.65
C LEU A 332 -1.10 2.09 17.18
N PRO A 333 -1.05 1.10 18.09
CA PRO A 333 -0.84 -0.30 17.74
C PRO A 333 -1.86 -0.89 16.76
N ASP A 334 -3.09 -0.39 16.76
CA ASP A 334 -4.18 -0.78 15.86
C ASP A 334 -4.05 -0.17 14.45
N GLY A 335 -3.08 0.73 14.22
CA GLY A 335 -2.86 1.41 12.95
C GLY A 335 -3.46 2.82 12.87
N MET A 336 -4.27 3.24 13.86
CA MET A 336 -4.86 4.59 13.91
C MET A 336 -3.76 5.65 13.93
N ILE A 337 -3.91 6.68 13.08
CA ILE A 337 -3.00 7.81 12.98
C ILE A 337 -3.57 8.99 13.76
N ILE A 338 -2.71 9.67 14.52
CA ILE A 338 -3.04 10.89 15.25
C ILE A 338 -2.12 12.00 14.75
N ALA A 339 -2.74 13.02 14.16
CA ALA A 339 -2.05 14.22 13.68
C ALA A 339 -2.42 15.40 14.58
N THR A 340 -1.47 15.87 15.39
CA THR A 340 -1.62 17.02 16.28
C THR A 340 -0.97 18.25 15.67
N THR A 341 -1.68 19.37 15.62
CA THR A 341 -1.18 20.64 15.08
C THR A 341 -1.71 21.78 15.92
N TYR A 342 -1.26 23.00 15.63
CA TYR A 342 -2.06 24.18 15.94
C TYR A 342 -2.61 24.83 14.69
N LEU A 343 -3.73 25.53 14.86
CA LEU A 343 -4.32 26.43 13.87
C LEU A 343 -5.42 27.27 14.51
N LYS A 344 -5.89 28.27 13.79
CA LYS A 344 -7.12 28.97 14.14
C LYS A 344 -8.32 28.10 13.80
N TYR A 345 -8.73 27.29 14.78
CA TYR A 345 -9.73 26.21 14.60
C TYR A 345 -11.16 26.71 14.40
N TRP A 346 -11.52 27.86 14.98
CA TRP A 346 -12.84 28.47 14.80
C TRP A 346 -12.78 29.76 13.98
N PRO A 347 -13.87 30.09 13.26
CA PRO A 347 -14.06 31.45 12.76
C PRO A 347 -14.15 32.47 13.90
N GLY A 348 -14.03 33.76 13.55
CA GLY A 348 -14.14 34.87 14.51
C GLY A 348 -12.82 35.24 15.20
N ASN A 349 -12.90 35.73 16.44
CA ASN A 349 -11.78 36.40 17.13
C ASN A 349 -10.99 35.49 18.08
N ARG A 350 -11.40 34.22 18.26
CA ARG A 350 -10.61 33.25 19.00
C ARG A 350 -9.25 33.06 18.32
N LYS A 351 -8.20 32.96 19.14
CA LYS A 351 -6.85 32.67 18.69
C LYS A 351 -6.70 31.17 18.42
N HIS A 352 -5.48 30.77 18.07
CA HIS A 352 -5.13 29.41 17.68
C HIS A 352 -5.28 28.41 18.84
N SER A 353 -5.70 27.19 18.48
CA SER A 353 -5.87 26.05 19.36
C SER A 353 -4.87 24.96 18.99
N VAL A 354 -4.51 24.11 19.96
CA VAL A 354 -3.84 22.83 19.71
C VAL A 354 -4.90 21.75 19.56
N VAL A 355 -4.90 21.07 18.42
CA VAL A 355 -5.94 20.12 18.01
C VAL A 355 -5.29 18.88 17.41
N SER A 356 -5.83 17.72 17.76
CA SER A 356 -5.49 16.43 17.15
C SER A 356 -6.63 15.95 16.24
N VAL A 357 -6.29 15.36 15.10
CA VAL A 357 -7.21 14.58 14.26
C VAL A 357 -6.83 13.12 14.31
N ARG A 358 -7.83 12.24 14.42
CA ARG A 358 -7.67 10.78 14.41
C ARG A 358 -8.26 10.19 13.13
N PHE A 359 -7.52 9.32 12.44
CA PHE A 359 -8.02 8.65 11.23
C PHE A 359 -7.29 7.34 10.94
N ASP A 360 -7.99 6.43 10.27
CA ASP A 360 -7.43 5.20 9.71
C ASP A 360 -7.15 5.39 8.21
N ILE A 361 -6.02 4.90 7.73
CA ILE A 361 -5.65 4.99 6.32
C ILE A 361 -6.60 4.19 5.41
N LYS A 362 -7.16 3.08 5.91
CA LYS A 362 -8.12 2.26 5.16
C LYS A 362 -9.41 3.02 4.90
N GLU A 363 -9.82 3.83 5.86
CA GLU A 363 -10.99 4.70 5.72
C GLU A 363 -10.75 5.77 4.65
N THR A 364 -9.59 6.43 4.67
CA THR A 364 -9.27 7.46 3.67
C THR A 364 -9.10 6.85 2.27
N ASP A 365 -8.59 5.62 2.16
CA ASP A 365 -8.58 4.87 0.89
C ASP A 365 -10.01 4.59 0.38
N ALA A 366 -10.95 4.25 1.28
CA ALA A 366 -12.35 4.07 0.93
C ALA A 366 -13.04 5.38 0.50
N MET A 367 -12.70 6.49 1.14
CA MET A 367 -13.18 7.81 0.73
C MET A 367 -12.62 8.21 -0.63
N LEU A 368 -11.32 7.98 -0.87
CA LEU A 368 -10.70 8.17 -2.17
C LEU A 368 -11.38 7.33 -3.25
N ALA A 369 -11.67 6.06 -2.95
CA ALA A 369 -12.39 5.17 -3.86
C ALA A 369 -13.72 5.78 -4.33
N ARG A 370 -14.51 6.26 -3.38
CA ARG A 370 -15.80 6.92 -3.65
C ARG A 370 -15.62 8.22 -4.46
N LEU A 371 -14.58 8.99 -4.19
CA LEU A 371 -14.28 10.22 -4.92
C LEU A 371 -13.96 9.93 -6.40
N LEU A 372 -13.07 8.98 -6.65
CA LEU A 372 -12.67 8.59 -8.01
C LEU A 372 -13.85 8.01 -8.80
N VAL A 373 -14.76 7.30 -8.13
CA VAL A 373 -16.01 6.80 -8.73
C VAL A 373 -16.91 7.96 -9.14
N LYS A 374 -17.17 8.93 -8.24
CA LYS A 374 -18.00 10.11 -8.57
C LYS A 374 -17.43 10.91 -9.74
N GLN A 375 -16.12 11.06 -9.82
CA GLN A 375 -15.45 11.78 -10.91
C GLN A 375 -15.54 11.01 -12.24
N GLY A 376 -15.49 9.67 -12.21
CA GLY A 376 -15.62 8.82 -13.41
C GLY A 376 -17.04 8.73 -13.99
N GLN A 377 -18.08 9.02 -13.21
CA GLN A 377 -19.49 8.91 -13.63
C GLN A 377 -19.91 9.87 -14.76
N ALA A 378 -19.16 10.94 -15.02
CA ALA A 378 -19.50 11.92 -16.06
C ALA A 378 -19.52 11.33 -17.49
N ASN A 379 -18.93 10.14 -17.70
CA ASN A 379 -18.86 9.45 -19.00
C ASN A 379 -19.35 7.99 -18.97
N GLU A 380 -20.01 7.53 -17.89
CA GLU A 380 -20.34 6.11 -17.72
C GLU A 380 -21.71 5.70 -18.24
N ARG A 381 -21.81 4.42 -18.68
CA ARG A 381 -23.09 3.72 -18.86
C ARG A 381 -23.78 3.57 -17.50
N GLU A 382 -25.11 3.55 -17.49
CA GLU A 382 -25.91 3.29 -16.28
C GLU A 382 -25.41 2.06 -15.50
N SER A 383 -25.50 2.11 -14.16
CA SER A 383 -25.19 0.98 -13.28
C SER A 383 -25.99 -0.26 -13.69
N PHE A 384 -25.32 -1.41 -13.89
CA PHE A 384 -26.01 -2.67 -14.20
C PHE A 384 -25.42 -3.85 -13.44
N PHE A 385 -26.28 -4.84 -13.20
CA PHE A 385 -25.93 -6.14 -12.63
C PHE A 385 -26.92 -7.18 -13.13
N ASN A 386 -26.38 -8.25 -13.71
CA ASN A 386 -27.12 -9.42 -14.16
C ASN A 386 -26.51 -10.66 -13.52
N SER A 387 -27.33 -11.65 -13.18
CA SER A 387 -26.85 -12.96 -12.74
C SER A 387 -27.77 -14.08 -13.20
N GLU A 388 -27.17 -15.20 -13.63
CA GLU A 388 -27.89 -16.39 -14.07
C GLU A 388 -27.09 -17.68 -13.83
N THR A 389 -27.76 -18.83 -13.85
CA THR A 389 -27.12 -20.15 -13.76
C THR A 389 -26.70 -20.61 -15.17
N LEU A 390 -25.39 -20.76 -15.41
CA LEU A 390 -24.85 -21.21 -16.69
C LEU A 390 -24.74 -22.73 -16.81
N PHE A 391 -24.32 -23.39 -15.74
CA PHE A 391 -24.15 -24.85 -15.72
C PHE A 391 -24.88 -25.44 -14.54
N LYS A 392 -25.37 -26.67 -14.74
CA LYS A 392 -25.98 -27.50 -13.69
C LYS A 392 -25.31 -28.86 -13.72
N THR A 393 -25.26 -29.54 -12.58
CA THR A 393 -24.80 -30.92 -12.52
C THR A 393 -25.66 -31.79 -13.43
N GLU A 394 -25.01 -32.55 -14.31
CA GLU A 394 -25.67 -33.48 -15.22
C GLU A 394 -25.93 -34.83 -14.53
N PRO A 395 -26.98 -35.57 -14.92
CA PRO A 395 -27.19 -36.93 -14.43
C PRO A 395 -25.93 -37.79 -14.59
N GLY A 396 -25.53 -38.51 -13.54
CA GLY A 396 -24.32 -39.33 -13.52
C GLY A 396 -23.01 -38.59 -13.24
N HIS A 397 -23.00 -37.26 -13.19
CA HIS A 397 -21.84 -36.47 -12.77
C HIS A 397 -21.96 -36.09 -11.30
N ARG A 398 -20.83 -36.05 -10.58
CA ARG A 398 -20.84 -35.76 -9.14
C ARG A 398 -21.14 -34.29 -8.84
N ASN A 399 -20.73 -33.35 -9.72
CA ASN A 399 -20.82 -31.90 -9.47
C ASN A 399 -20.37 -31.05 -10.67
N ALA A 400 -20.84 -29.81 -10.75
CA ALA A 400 -20.40 -28.78 -11.73
C ALA A 400 -19.35 -27.86 -11.08
N ARG A 401 -18.07 -28.02 -11.45
CA ARG A 401 -16.92 -27.45 -10.71
C ARG A 401 -15.75 -27.07 -11.61
N GLY A 402 -14.79 -26.31 -11.08
CA GLY A 402 -13.54 -25.97 -11.77
C GLY A 402 -13.77 -24.89 -12.83
N VAL A 403 -14.11 -23.69 -12.35
CA VAL A 403 -14.55 -22.55 -13.15
C VAL A 403 -13.37 -21.70 -13.64
N HIS A 404 -13.40 -21.23 -14.89
CA HIS A 404 -12.46 -20.22 -15.38
C HIS A 404 -13.20 -19.21 -16.26
N MET A 405 -12.90 -17.93 -16.10
CA MET A 405 -13.52 -16.83 -16.84
C MET A 405 -12.44 -16.08 -17.61
N VAL A 406 -12.64 -15.89 -18.92
CA VAL A 406 -11.71 -15.12 -19.78
C VAL A 406 -12.51 -14.24 -20.72
N VAL A 407 -11.97 -13.05 -21.05
CA VAL A 407 -12.45 -12.23 -22.17
C VAL A 407 -11.49 -12.40 -23.34
N ALA A 408 -12.00 -12.88 -24.47
CA ALA A 408 -11.22 -13.06 -25.69
C ALA A 408 -10.90 -11.70 -26.36
N PRO A 409 -9.91 -11.63 -27.28
CA PRO A 409 -9.52 -10.37 -27.93
C PRO A 409 -10.65 -9.60 -28.64
N ASN A 410 -11.64 -10.32 -29.17
CA ASN A 410 -12.82 -9.73 -29.81
C ASN A 410 -13.86 -9.20 -28.82
N GLY A 411 -13.65 -9.35 -27.50
CA GLY A 411 -14.57 -8.94 -26.44
C GLY A 411 -15.54 -10.02 -26.00
N ASP A 412 -15.51 -11.22 -26.61
CA ASP A 412 -16.37 -12.33 -26.16
C ASP A 412 -16.00 -12.79 -24.75
N ALA A 413 -17.01 -13.05 -23.93
CA ALA A 413 -16.86 -13.66 -22.62
C ALA A 413 -16.92 -15.19 -22.74
N LEU A 414 -15.90 -15.88 -22.24
CA LEU A 414 -15.79 -17.34 -22.23
C LEU A 414 -15.84 -17.86 -20.80
N ALA A 415 -16.88 -18.63 -20.49
CA ALA A 415 -17.09 -19.26 -19.19
C ALA A 415 -16.80 -20.76 -19.29
N PHE A 416 -15.69 -21.19 -18.70
CA PHE A 416 -15.26 -22.59 -18.66
C PHE A 416 -15.73 -23.30 -17.38
N ASN A 417 -16.06 -24.58 -17.51
CA ASN A 417 -16.48 -25.48 -16.45
C ASN A 417 -15.73 -26.83 -16.60
N LEU A 418 -15.66 -27.61 -15.51
CA LEU A 418 -15.02 -28.92 -15.43
C LEU A 418 -13.52 -28.86 -15.72
N ALA A 419 -12.84 -27.83 -15.19
CA ALA A 419 -11.43 -27.53 -15.45
C ALA A 419 -11.14 -27.45 -16.96
N CYS A 420 -11.91 -26.59 -17.64
CA CYS A 420 -11.85 -26.33 -19.08
C CYS A 420 -12.39 -27.43 -20.01
N ARG A 421 -13.04 -28.49 -19.51
CA ARG A 421 -13.68 -29.54 -20.34
C ARG A 421 -14.95 -29.10 -21.06
N SER A 422 -15.51 -27.96 -20.70
CA SER A 422 -16.66 -27.40 -21.37
C SER A 422 -16.63 -25.88 -21.28
N LEU A 423 -17.26 -25.22 -22.25
CA LEU A 423 -17.37 -23.78 -22.26
C LEU A 423 -18.77 -23.32 -22.70
N ARG A 424 -19.13 -22.11 -22.29
CA ARG A 424 -20.19 -21.30 -22.90
C ARG A 424 -19.62 -19.94 -23.27
N ARG A 425 -20.17 -19.36 -24.32
CA ARG A 425 -19.74 -18.07 -24.89
C ARG A 425 -20.86 -17.05 -24.82
N SER A 426 -20.50 -15.80 -24.52
CA SER A 426 -21.35 -14.64 -24.75
C SER A 426 -20.62 -13.63 -25.64
N SER A 427 -21.31 -13.13 -26.66
CA SER A 427 -20.82 -12.11 -27.59
C SER A 427 -21.54 -10.76 -27.42
N ASP A 428 -22.36 -10.62 -26.36
CA ASP A 428 -23.25 -9.48 -26.13
C ASP A 428 -23.15 -8.95 -24.69
N GLN A 429 -21.95 -9.05 -24.11
CA GLN A 429 -21.61 -8.57 -22.76
C GLN A 429 -22.31 -9.35 -21.63
N GLY A 430 -22.48 -10.66 -21.83
CA GLY A 430 -23.09 -11.56 -20.86
C GLY A 430 -24.61 -11.41 -20.76
N LYS A 431 -25.28 -10.85 -21.78
CA LYS A 431 -26.75 -10.77 -21.84
C LYS A 431 -27.36 -12.08 -22.29
N THR A 432 -26.70 -12.78 -23.21
CA THR A 432 -27.07 -14.13 -23.65
C THR A 432 -25.85 -15.03 -23.74
N TRP A 433 -26.06 -16.33 -23.52
CA TRP A 433 -25.01 -17.35 -23.55
C TRP A 433 -25.37 -18.45 -24.55
N GLN A 434 -24.42 -18.77 -25.41
CA GLN A 434 -24.53 -19.85 -26.39
C GLN A 434 -24.62 -21.22 -25.70
N PRO A 435 -25.13 -22.26 -26.40
CA PRO A 435 -25.16 -23.63 -25.91
C PRO A 435 -23.78 -24.12 -25.45
N LYS A 436 -23.78 -25.08 -24.53
CA LYS A 436 -22.54 -25.69 -24.00
C LYS A 436 -21.76 -26.39 -25.11
N GLU A 437 -20.48 -26.04 -25.24
CA GLU A 437 -19.51 -26.76 -26.09
C GLU A 437 -18.68 -27.70 -25.22
N SER A 438 -18.35 -28.90 -25.74
CA SER A 438 -17.56 -29.91 -25.04
C SER A 438 -16.13 -29.94 -25.56
N LEU A 439 -15.16 -29.97 -24.65
CA LEU A 439 -13.72 -30.09 -24.89
C LEU A 439 -13.16 -31.24 -24.03
N PRO A 440 -13.55 -32.50 -24.30
CA PRO A 440 -13.34 -33.62 -23.36
C PRO A 440 -11.87 -33.87 -22.99
N ASP A 441 -10.95 -33.58 -23.92
CA ASP A 441 -9.52 -33.79 -23.75
C ASP A 441 -8.80 -32.58 -23.11
N ALA A 442 -9.48 -31.43 -22.99
CA ALA A 442 -8.97 -30.30 -22.23
C ALA A 442 -9.10 -30.60 -20.74
N TYR A 443 -8.07 -30.35 -19.94
CA TYR A 443 -8.16 -30.50 -18.48
C TYR A 443 -7.06 -29.69 -17.79
N GLY A 444 -7.38 -28.45 -17.45
CA GLY A 444 -6.42 -27.58 -16.79
C GLY A 444 -6.84 -26.13 -16.72
N ASN A 445 -5.92 -25.23 -17.08
CA ASN A 445 -6.09 -23.80 -16.90
C ASN A 445 -5.98 -23.07 -18.24
N VAL A 446 -6.50 -21.85 -18.30
CA VAL A 446 -6.53 -21.01 -19.49
C VAL A 446 -5.72 -19.73 -19.28
N VAL A 447 -4.99 -19.33 -20.31
CA VAL A 447 -4.32 -18.02 -20.39
C VAL A 447 -4.56 -17.41 -21.76
N LEU A 448 -4.78 -16.09 -21.80
CA LEU A 448 -4.74 -15.30 -23.03
C LEU A 448 -3.30 -14.82 -23.25
N ASP A 449 -2.66 -15.27 -24.34
CA ASP A 449 -1.44 -14.65 -24.85
C ASP A 449 -1.84 -13.32 -25.49
N GLU A 450 -1.73 -12.23 -24.73
CA GLU A 450 -2.12 -10.90 -25.21
C GLU A 450 -1.22 -10.38 -26.33
N ALA A 451 -0.02 -10.95 -26.51
CA ALA A 451 0.89 -10.54 -27.55
C ALA A 451 0.59 -11.21 -28.90
N THR A 452 -0.17 -12.32 -28.95
CA THR A 452 -0.69 -12.87 -30.22
C THR A 452 -2.21 -12.83 -30.34
N GLY A 453 -2.93 -12.63 -29.24
CA GLY A 453 -4.39 -12.80 -29.15
C GLY A 453 -4.84 -14.27 -29.09
N HIS A 454 -3.94 -15.22 -28.83
CA HIS A 454 -4.30 -16.64 -28.78
C HIS A 454 -4.72 -17.05 -27.37
N LEU A 455 -5.74 -17.90 -27.28
CA LEU A 455 -6.12 -18.56 -26.03
C LEU A 455 -5.40 -19.89 -25.92
N LEU A 456 -4.82 -20.17 -24.75
CA LEU A 456 -4.07 -21.40 -24.47
C LEU A 456 -4.70 -22.13 -23.29
N LEU A 457 -5.18 -23.35 -23.52
CA LEU A 457 -5.63 -24.26 -22.48
C LEU A 457 -4.49 -25.21 -22.12
N LEU A 458 -3.82 -24.92 -21.02
CA LEU A 458 -2.69 -25.71 -20.52
C LEU A 458 -3.18 -26.95 -19.77
N ASN A 459 -2.72 -28.13 -20.18
CA ASN A 459 -2.88 -29.39 -19.47
C ASN A 459 -1.50 -29.89 -19.01
N ALA A 460 -1.22 -29.76 -17.71
CA ALA A 460 0.03 -30.16 -17.10
C ALA A 460 0.06 -31.66 -16.71
N SER A 461 -0.49 -32.52 -17.55
CA SER A 461 -0.50 -33.98 -17.34
C SER A 461 0.90 -34.50 -17.01
N LYS A 462 0.98 -35.42 -16.04
CA LYS A 462 2.23 -36.09 -15.63
C LYS A 462 2.88 -36.88 -16.76
N THR A 463 2.09 -37.44 -17.67
CA THR A 463 2.57 -38.36 -18.71
C THR A 463 2.60 -37.75 -20.11
N GLU A 464 1.69 -36.82 -20.40
CA GLU A 464 1.56 -36.20 -21.72
C GLU A 464 1.18 -34.73 -21.58
N PRO A 465 2.10 -33.86 -21.10
CA PRO A 465 1.83 -32.44 -21.00
C PRO A 465 1.58 -31.86 -22.40
N HIS A 466 0.50 -31.10 -22.54
CA HIS A 466 0.09 -30.48 -23.79
C HIS A 466 -0.69 -29.19 -23.54
N LEU A 467 -0.93 -28.42 -24.59
CA LEU A 467 -1.90 -27.34 -24.57
C LEU A 467 -2.84 -27.42 -25.77
N TYR A 468 -4.01 -26.78 -25.66
CA TYR A 468 -4.84 -26.46 -26.81
C TYR A 468 -4.74 -24.98 -27.12
N ARG A 469 -4.42 -24.65 -28.36
CA ARG A 469 -4.34 -23.27 -28.85
C ARG A 469 -5.55 -22.93 -29.69
N SER A 470 -6.16 -21.79 -29.40
CA SER A 470 -7.14 -21.17 -30.28
C SER A 470 -6.64 -19.83 -30.80
N ALA A 471 -6.58 -19.71 -32.13
CA ALA A 471 -6.23 -18.48 -32.84
C ALA A 471 -7.46 -17.68 -33.31
N ASP A 472 -8.67 -18.15 -33.00
CA ASP A 472 -9.94 -17.63 -33.51
C ASP A 472 -10.93 -17.29 -32.38
N ASN A 473 -10.41 -16.84 -31.24
CA ASN A 473 -11.17 -16.43 -30.06
C ASN A 473 -11.94 -17.59 -29.39
N GLY A 474 -11.39 -18.80 -29.42
CA GLY A 474 -11.93 -19.99 -28.74
C GLY A 474 -12.95 -20.77 -29.56
N LYS A 475 -13.01 -20.59 -30.89
CA LYS A 475 -13.97 -21.31 -31.76
C LYS A 475 -13.41 -22.66 -32.20
N ALA A 476 -12.12 -22.72 -32.50
CA ALA A 476 -11.40 -23.94 -32.80
C ALA A 476 -10.13 -24.07 -31.94
N TRP A 477 -9.74 -25.32 -31.68
CA TRP A 477 -8.65 -25.66 -30.77
C TRP A 477 -7.70 -26.67 -31.41
N ALA A 478 -6.41 -26.32 -31.48
CA ALA A 478 -5.35 -27.21 -31.97
C ALA A 478 -4.51 -27.72 -30.80
N LYS A 479 -4.34 -29.05 -30.70
CA LYS A 479 -3.50 -29.67 -29.66
C LYS A 479 -2.02 -29.52 -30.01
N GLU A 480 -1.22 -29.09 -29.04
CA GLU A 480 0.23 -28.93 -29.15
C GLU A 480 0.93 -29.65 -27.99
N ALA A 481 1.97 -30.41 -28.27
CA ALA A 481 2.84 -30.95 -27.22
C ALA A 481 3.67 -29.83 -26.60
N ILE A 482 3.94 -29.92 -25.30
CA ILE A 482 4.72 -28.93 -24.56
C ILE A 482 5.75 -29.60 -23.66
N VAL A 483 6.71 -28.83 -23.17
CA VAL A 483 7.69 -29.26 -22.17
C VAL A 483 7.45 -28.53 -20.86
N ILE A 484 7.37 -29.27 -19.75
CA ILE A 484 7.38 -28.71 -18.40
C ILE A 484 8.71 -29.05 -17.74
N LYS A 485 9.40 -28.03 -17.22
CA LYS A 485 10.67 -28.18 -16.49
C LYS A 485 10.43 -28.07 -14.99
N PRO A 486 11.05 -28.93 -14.17
CA PRO A 486 10.89 -28.89 -12.72
C PRO A 486 11.55 -27.65 -12.12
N ASN A 487 11.19 -27.35 -10.88
CA ASN A 487 11.87 -26.35 -10.07
C ASN A 487 13.21 -26.89 -9.51
N ILE A 488 13.90 -26.07 -8.72
CA ILE A 488 15.20 -26.41 -8.13
C ILE A 488 15.19 -27.64 -7.21
N MET A 489 14.02 -28.03 -6.68
CA MET A 489 13.85 -29.25 -5.88
C MET A 489 13.56 -30.49 -6.73
N GLY A 490 13.49 -30.36 -8.06
CA GLY A 490 13.06 -31.43 -8.96
C GLY A 490 11.54 -31.63 -8.99
N HIS A 491 10.77 -30.82 -8.26
CA HIS A 491 9.31 -30.89 -8.25
C HIS A 491 8.71 -30.17 -9.46
N GLY A 492 7.53 -30.61 -9.89
CA GLY A 492 6.81 -30.10 -11.08
C GLY A 492 6.68 -31.11 -12.20
N THR A 493 7.46 -32.18 -12.15
CA THR A 493 7.44 -33.33 -13.06
C THR A 493 7.54 -34.62 -12.25
N GLY A 494 7.26 -35.78 -12.86
CA GLY A 494 7.49 -37.07 -12.22
C GLY A 494 6.58 -37.33 -11.01
N GLU A 495 7.16 -37.64 -9.85
CA GLU A 495 6.41 -38.02 -8.64
C GLU A 495 5.59 -36.88 -8.03
N VAL A 496 6.08 -35.65 -8.11
CA VAL A 496 5.39 -34.45 -7.64
C VAL A 496 5.03 -33.56 -8.84
N PRO A 497 4.02 -33.92 -9.65
CA PRO A 497 3.61 -33.12 -10.79
C PRO A 497 3.01 -31.78 -10.37
N ILE A 498 3.16 -30.77 -11.23
CA ILE A 498 2.57 -29.44 -11.06
C ILE A 498 1.04 -29.49 -11.29
N ASP A 499 0.26 -28.79 -10.45
CA ASP A 499 -1.19 -28.68 -10.61
C ASP A 499 -1.64 -27.22 -10.79
N PRO A 500 -1.88 -26.76 -12.03
CA PRO A 500 -2.46 -25.43 -12.30
C PRO A 500 -3.99 -25.44 -12.42
N ARG A 501 -4.65 -26.62 -12.39
CA ARG A 501 -6.04 -26.79 -12.87
C ARG A 501 -7.06 -25.99 -12.08
N CYS A 502 -6.85 -25.86 -10.78
CA CYS A 502 -7.78 -25.17 -9.88
C CYS A 502 -7.31 -23.76 -9.51
N MET A 503 -6.47 -23.14 -10.33
CA MET A 503 -5.94 -21.80 -10.08
C MET A 503 -6.79 -20.77 -10.81
N GLU A 504 -6.65 -19.48 -10.48
CA GLU A 504 -7.17 -18.43 -11.36
C GLU A 504 -6.51 -18.49 -12.75
N THR A 505 -7.16 -17.89 -13.74
CA THR A 505 -6.65 -17.78 -15.10
C THR A 505 -5.27 -17.11 -15.14
N GLY A 506 -4.46 -17.51 -16.11
CA GLY A 506 -3.13 -16.95 -16.30
C GLY A 506 -3.14 -15.54 -16.86
N VAL A 507 -1.99 -14.88 -16.77
CA VAL A 507 -1.77 -13.54 -17.31
C VAL A 507 -0.61 -13.53 -18.31
N THR A 508 -0.62 -12.55 -19.21
CA THR A 508 0.56 -12.16 -20.00
C THR A 508 1.17 -10.93 -19.36
N LEU A 509 2.47 -10.97 -19.04
CA LEU A 509 3.17 -9.83 -18.46
C LEU A 509 3.30 -8.69 -19.47
N LYS A 510 3.04 -7.46 -19.04
CA LYS A 510 2.99 -6.24 -19.86
C LYS A 510 4.15 -5.30 -19.56
N HIS A 511 4.84 -5.48 -18.45
CA HIS A 511 5.84 -4.55 -17.94
C HIS A 511 7.21 -5.21 -17.70
N GLY A 512 8.24 -4.38 -17.53
CA GLY A 512 9.59 -4.82 -17.18
C GLY A 512 10.30 -5.68 -18.24
N LYS A 513 11.33 -6.40 -17.80
CA LYS A 513 12.21 -7.21 -18.66
C LYS A 513 11.53 -8.47 -19.22
N HIS A 514 10.45 -8.91 -18.59
CA HIS A 514 9.72 -10.15 -18.89
C HIS A 514 8.42 -9.89 -19.67
N LYS A 515 8.27 -8.71 -20.28
CA LYS A 515 7.11 -8.36 -21.09
C LYS A 515 6.85 -9.40 -22.18
N GLY A 516 5.64 -9.94 -22.23
CA GLY A 516 5.20 -10.99 -23.15
C GLY A 516 5.30 -12.41 -22.59
N GLN A 517 5.91 -12.60 -21.42
CA GLN A 517 5.94 -13.87 -20.71
C GLN A 517 4.53 -14.24 -20.25
N LEU A 518 4.17 -15.52 -20.41
CA LEU A 518 2.95 -16.08 -19.86
C LEU A 518 3.21 -16.55 -18.43
N LEU A 519 2.26 -16.32 -17.52
CA LEU A 519 2.39 -16.70 -16.11
C LEU A 519 1.07 -17.26 -15.58
N ILE A 520 1.12 -18.43 -14.95
CA ILE A 520 -0.03 -19.11 -14.35
C ILE A 520 0.33 -19.50 -12.91
N ALA A 521 -0.53 -19.18 -11.94
CA ALA A 521 -0.38 -19.65 -10.56
C ALA A 521 -0.50 -21.18 -10.51
N ALA A 522 0.17 -21.84 -9.57
CA ALA A 522 0.15 -23.29 -9.44
C ALA A 522 0.43 -23.76 -8.00
N ARG A 523 0.34 -25.07 -7.78
CA ARG A 523 0.73 -25.72 -6.53
C ARG A 523 1.42 -27.04 -6.77
N LEU A 524 2.17 -27.48 -5.77
CA LEU A 524 2.82 -28.77 -5.69
C LEU A 524 2.39 -29.47 -4.41
N GLN A 525 2.23 -30.78 -4.49
CA GLN A 525 1.66 -31.60 -3.41
C GLN A 525 2.57 -32.80 -3.11
N PRO A 526 3.74 -32.57 -2.50
CA PRO A 526 4.64 -33.66 -2.15
C PRO A 526 4.04 -34.56 -1.05
N PRO A 527 4.41 -35.85 -0.98
CA PRO A 527 5.47 -36.49 -1.77
C PRO A 527 5.01 -37.06 -3.12
N ALA A 528 3.71 -37.25 -3.35
CA ALA A 528 3.21 -38.06 -4.49
C ALA A 528 2.24 -37.33 -5.44
N GLY A 529 2.10 -36.01 -5.32
CA GLY A 529 1.17 -35.22 -6.13
C GLY A 529 -0.29 -35.38 -5.72
N ASP A 530 -0.55 -35.88 -4.51
CA ASP A 530 -1.89 -36.07 -3.97
C ASP A 530 -2.21 -35.02 -2.90
N ASN A 531 -3.51 -34.80 -2.67
CA ASN A 531 -3.98 -33.84 -1.67
C ASN A 531 -4.35 -34.51 -0.34
N ALA A 532 -3.65 -35.58 0.05
CA ALA A 532 -3.92 -36.27 1.31
C ALA A 532 -3.69 -35.34 2.51
N GLN A 533 -4.55 -35.48 3.51
CA GLN A 533 -4.59 -34.56 4.66
C GLN A 533 -3.29 -34.58 5.48
N GLU A 534 -2.66 -35.75 5.60
CA GLU A 534 -1.37 -35.95 6.27
C GLU A 534 -0.23 -35.11 5.66
N TYR A 535 -0.32 -34.73 4.38
CA TYR A 535 0.70 -33.95 3.69
C TYR A 535 0.35 -32.48 3.45
N TRP A 536 -0.80 -31.97 3.93
CA TRP A 536 -1.18 -30.58 3.71
C TRP A 536 -0.15 -29.55 4.18
N MET A 537 0.57 -29.84 5.26
CA MET A 537 1.66 -28.99 5.76
C MET A 537 2.85 -28.88 4.80
N TYR A 538 3.00 -29.82 3.87
CA TYR A 538 4.05 -29.84 2.86
C TYR A 538 3.58 -29.33 1.50
N ASN A 539 2.27 -29.19 1.27
CA ASN A 539 1.73 -28.58 0.04
C ASN A 539 2.16 -27.13 -0.04
N TYR A 540 2.60 -26.67 -1.22
CA TYR A 540 3.04 -25.29 -1.39
C TYR A 540 2.67 -24.72 -2.76
N ASN A 541 2.49 -23.41 -2.79
CA ASN A 541 2.30 -22.66 -4.02
C ASN A 541 3.59 -22.44 -4.80
N THR A 542 3.42 -22.28 -6.10
CA THR A 542 4.45 -21.96 -7.10
C THR A 542 3.76 -21.32 -8.31
N ALA A 543 4.48 -21.03 -9.38
CA ALA A 543 3.92 -20.57 -10.65
C ALA A 543 4.56 -21.33 -11.82
N LEU A 544 3.88 -21.30 -12.97
CA LEU A 544 4.40 -21.75 -14.26
C LEU A 544 4.59 -20.53 -15.15
N TYR A 545 5.77 -20.40 -15.75
CA TYR A 545 6.04 -19.33 -16.71
C TYR A 545 6.59 -19.85 -18.05
N SER A 546 6.27 -19.12 -19.12
CA SER A 546 6.72 -19.42 -20.48
C SER A 546 7.08 -18.15 -21.24
N ASP A 547 8.29 -18.11 -21.78
CA ASP A 547 8.82 -17.02 -22.62
C ASP A 547 8.69 -17.32 -24.13
N ASP A 548 8.26 -18.52 -24.51
CA ASP A 548 8.23 -19.03 -25.89
C ASP A 548 6.82 -19.34 -26.39
N ARG A 549 5.84 -18.61 -25.85
CA ARG A 549 4.40 -18.65 -26.22
C ARG A 549 3.73 -19.98 -25.92
N GLY A 550 4.15 -20.60 -24.82
CA GLY A 550 3.55 -21.79 -24.23
C GLY A 550 4.17 -23.11 -24.69
N ARG A 551 5.29 -23.10 -25.45
CA ARG A 551 5.94 -24.34 -25.90
C ARG A 551 6.73 -25.00 -24.75
N THR A 552 7.40 -24.18 -23.94
CA THR A 552 8.14 -24.61 -22.76
C THR A 552 7.66 -23.83 -21.55
N TRP A 553 7.42 -24.54 -20.46
CA TRP A 553 7.01 -23.98 -19.18
C TRP A 553 8.03 -24.33 -18.09
N GLN A 554 8.44 -23.34 -17.32
CA GLN A 554 9.33 -23.48 -16.19
C GLN A 554 8.54 -23.31 -14.90
N VAL A 555 8.70 -24.25 -13.97
CA VAL A 555 8.13 -24.15 -12.62
C VAL A 555 9.00 -23.22 -11.78
N SER A 556 8.37 -22.28 -11.09
CA SER A 556 9.03 -21.29 -10.23
C SER A 556 9.52 -21.91 -8.92
N ASP A 557 10.26 -21.12 -8.14
CA ASP A 557 10.59 -21.49 -6.76
C ASP A 557 9.29 -21.64 -5.92
N GLY A 558 9.38 -22.41 -4.84
CA GLY A 558 8.29 -22.56 -3.89
C GLY A 558 8.01 -21.26 -3.14
N ILE A 559 6.75 -20.95 -2.91
CA ILE A 559 6.31 -19.69 -2.29
C ILE A 559 6.09 -19.86 -0.79
N MET A 560 5.13 -20.71 -0.40
CA MET A 560 4.80 -20.93 1.01
C MET A 560 4.11 -22.28 1.19
N THR A 561 4.49 -23.03 2.22
CA THR A 561 3.86 -24.30 2.58
C THR A 561 2.52 -24.12 3.28
N GLY A 562 1.73 -25.19 3.40
CA GLY A 562 0.37 -25.14 3.96
C GLY A 562 -0.64 -24.42 3.08
N THR A 563 -0.35 -24.28 1.79
CA THR A 563 -1.17 -23.52 0.83
C THR A 563 -1.78 -24.36 -0.29
N GLY A 564 -2.72 -23.77 -1.01
CA GLY A 564 -3.57 -24.42 -2.01
C GLY A 564 -3.76 -23.62 -3.29
N GLU A 565 -5.00 -23.52 -3.76
CA GLU A 565 -5.33 -22.75 -4.97
C GLU A 565 -5.03 -21.25 -4.82
N ALA A 566 -4.54 -20.64 -5.88
CA ALA A 566 -4.06 -19.27 -5.87
C ALA A 566 -4.44 -18.49 -7.14
N ALA A 567 -4.24 -17.19 -7.07
CA ALA A 567 -4.42 -16.24 -8.14
C ALA A 567 -3.25 -15.23 -8.15
N LEU A 568 -2.99 -14.62 -9.30
CA LEU A 568 -1.93 -13.62 -9.44
C LEU A 568 -2.34 -12.48 -10.38
N ALA A 569 -1.73 -11.31 -10.19
CA ALA A 569 -1.91 -10.15 -11.05
C ALA A 569 -0.60 -9.35 -11.13
N GLU A 570 -0.23 -8.93 -12.33
CA GLU A 570 0.88 -7.99 -12.54
C GLU A 570 0.38 -6.55 -12.35
N LEU A 571 1.14 -5.75 -11.60
CA LEU A 571 0.90 -4.32 -11.41
C LEU A 571 1.61 -3.48 -12.47
N SER A 572 1.23 -2.20 -12.58
CA SER A 572 1.77 -1.25 -13.56
C SER A 572 3.28 -1.00 -13.42
N ASP A 573 3.85 -1.26 -12.24
CA ASP A 573 5.28 -1.18 -11.97
C ASP A 573 6.05 -2.49 -12.27
N GLY A 574 5.33 -3.53 -12.74
CA GLY A 574 5.89 -4.85 -13.07
C GLY A 574 6.04 -5.80 -11.88
N ARG A 575 5.69 -5.37 -10.65
CA ARG A 575 5.58 -6.31 -9.52
C ARG A 575 4.37 -7.22 -9.72
N ILE A 576 4.44 -8.43 -9.17
CA ILE A 576 3.36 -9.41 -9.27
C ILE A 576 2.82 -9.69 -7.87
N TYR A 577 1.54 -9.42 -7.68
CA TYR A 577 0.81 -9.79 -6.47
C TYR A 577 0.34 -11.24 -6.59
N TYR A 578 0.59 -12.04 -5.55
CA TYR A 578 0.15 -13.42 -5.46
C TYR A 578 -0.80 -13.57 -4.25
N ASN A 579 -1.98 -14.14 -4.47
CA ASN A 579 -2.96 -14.41 -3.43
C ASN A 579 -3.29 -15.89 -3.37
N SER A 580 -3.19 -16.46 -2.18
CA SER A 580 -3.22 -17.89 -1.98
C SER A 580 -4.24 -18.31 -0.92
N ARG A 581 -4.89 -19.44 -1.22
CA ARG A 581 -5.63 -20.24 -0.26
C ARG A 581 -4.69 -20.89 0.74
N SER A 582 -5.09 -20.88 2.00
CA SER A 582 -4.36 -21.57 3.07
C SER A 582 -5.12 -22.81 3.54
N HIS A 583 -4.52 -23.99 3.39
CA HIS A 583 -5.06 -25.27 3.89
C HIS A 583 -4.93 -25.38 5.42
N MET A 584 -4.00 -24.62 5.99
CA MET A 584 -3.65 -24.64 7.42
C MET A 584 -3.93 -23.27 8.07
N SER A 585 -4.93 -22.53 7.59
CA SER A 585 -5.26 -21.23 8.19
C SER A 585 -5.88 -21.43 9.56
N VAL A 586 -5.24 -20.84 10.58
CA VAL A 586 -5.78 -20.72 11.95
C VAL A 586 -6.32 -19.32 12.24
N ASP A 587 -5.95 -18.36 11.39
CA ASP A 587 -6.34 -16.95 11.48
C ASP A 587 -7.51 -16.59 10.55
N ASN A 588 -7.99 -17.55 9.76
CA ASN A 588 -9.02 -17.38 8.73
C ASN A 588 -8.71 -16.24 7.75
N ARG A 589 -7.46 -16.16 7.29
CA ARG A 589 -6.99 -15.10 6.37
C ARG A 589 -6.20 -15.65 5.18
N ARG A 590 -6.31 -14.94 4.05
CA ARG A 590 -5.55 -15.25 2.83
C ARG A 590 -4.06 -15.06 3.05
N ARG A 591 -3.27 -15.77 2.25
CA ARG A 591 -1.81 -15.68 2.25
C ARG A 591 -1.38 -14.93 1.00
N ILE A 592 -0.47 -13.98 1.13
CA ILE A 592 -0.04 -13.13 0.02
C ILE A 592 1.48 -13.10 -0.08
N ALA A 593 1.99 -12.90 -1.29
CA ALA A 593 3.40 -12.75 -1.59
C ALA A 593 3.59 -11.87 -2.83
N TRP A 594 4.83 -11.42 -3.06
CA TRP A 594 5.20 -10.49 -4.10
C TRP A 594 6.36 -11.01 -4.95
N SER A 595 6.26 -10.93 -6.27
CA SER A 595 7.43 -11.12 -7.15
C SER A 595 7.92 -9.78 -7.67
N HIS A 596 9.24 -9.63 -7.72
CA HIS A 596 9.95 -8.48 -8.29
C HIS A 596 10.84 -8.88 -9.49
N ASP A 597 10.74 -10.14 -9.95
CA ASP A 597 11.59 -10.74 -10.97
C ASP A 597 10.81 -11.48 -12.08
N GLY A 598 9.58 -11.04 -12.34
CA GLY A 598 8.75 -11.63 -13.41
C GLY A 598 8.11 -12.97 -13.05
N GLY A 599 7.97 -13.28 -11.76
CA GLY A 599 7.29 -14.49 -11.29
C GLY A 599 8.19 -15.72 -11.13
N GLN A 600 9.51 -15.55 -11.21
CA GLN A 600 10.45 -16.64 -10.95
C GLN A 600 10.58 -16.92 -9.46
N ARG A 601 10.53 -15.87 -8.64
CA ARG A 601 10.48 -15.94 -7.17
C ARG A 601 9.41 -15.04 -6.62
N PHE A 602 8.76 -15.50 -5.56
CA PHE A 602 7.85 -14.71 -4.75
C PHE A 602 8.42 -14.62 -3.33
N VAL A 603 8.52 -13.40 -2.83
CA VAL A 603 9.08 -13.01 -1.54
C VAL A 603 8.07 -12.15 -0.77
N ASP A 604 8.47 -11.58 0.36
CA ASP A 604 7.64 -10.69 1.19
C ASP A 604 6.29 -11.32 1.60
N TRP A 605 6.35 -12.57 2.09
CA TRP A 605 5.15 -13.31 2.50
C TRP A 605 4.43 -12.64 3.66
N GLN A 606 3.11 -12.54 3.57
CA GLN A 606 2.28 -11.90 4.58
C GLN A 606 0.93 -12.61 4.71
N VAL A 607 0.29 -12.41 5.86
CA VAL A 607 -1.14 -12.69 6.05
C VAL A 607 -1.91 -11.45 5.62
N SER A 608 -2.98 -11.61 4.83
CA SER A 608 -3.78 -10.46 4.41
C SER A 608 -4.52 -9.82 5.57
N ASP A 609 -4.45 -8.49 5.66
CA ASP A 609 -5.19 -7.71 6.65
C ASP A 609 -6.68 -7.57 6.33
N ASP A 610 -7.07 -7.72 5.06
CA ASP A 610 -8.43 -7.44 4.58
C ASP A 610 -9.16 -8.69 4.04
N LEU A 611 -8.43 -9.62 3.42
CA LEU A 611 -9.03 -10.76 2.73
C LEU A 611 -9.06 -11.99 3.63
N LEU A 612 -10.26 -12.49 3.85
CA LEU A 612 -10.52 -13.63 4.71
C LEU A 612 -10.34 -14.96 3.97
N GLU A 613 -9.93 -15.95 4.74
CA GLU A 613 -10.03 -17.36 4.37
C GLU A 613 -11.32 -17.94 4.96
N ILE A 614 -11.91 -18.83 4.20
CA ILE A 614 -13.25 -19.37 4.45
C ILE A 614 -13.31 -20.81 4.01
N GLY A 615 -14.04 -21.61 4.76
CA GLY A 615 -14.12 -23.02 4.51
C GLY A 615 -14.71 -23.71 5.72
N GLU A 616 -15.33 -24.84 5.44
CA GLU A 616 -15.80 -25.76 6.47
C GLU A 616 -14.72 -25.92 7.55
N PRO A 617 -15.08 -25.84 8.84
CA PRO A 617 -14.22 -26.36 9.90
C PRO A 617 -14.12 -27.87 9.68
N PHE A 618 -13.24 -28.27 8.78
CA PHE A 618 -12.94 -29.67 8.56
C PHE A 618 -12.29 -30.19 9.83
N TYR A 619 -12.66 -31.40 10.22
CA TYR A 619 -11.84 -32.17 11.12
C TYR A 619 -10.48 -32.35 10.42
N PHE A 620 -9.47 -31.66 10.93
CA PHE A 620 -8.10 -31.99 10.63
C PHE A 620 -7.71 -33.11 11.57
N GLU A 621 -7.48 -34.31 11.02
CA GLU A 621 -7.17 -35.49 11.83
C GLU A 621 -6.01 -35.25 12.81
N TYR A 622 -5.13 -34.30 12.48
CA TYR A 622 -3.94 -33.95 13.24
C TYR A 622 -4.02 -32.59 13.98
N GLY A 623 -5.20 -31.98 14.13
CA GLY A 623 -5.31 -30.72 14.88
C GLY A 623 -6.71 -30.13 15.02
N THR A 624 -6.87 -29.20 15.95
CA THR A 624 -8.16 -28.61 16.27
C THR A 624 -8.33 -27.25 15.58
N ARG A 625 -9.21 -27.22 14.56
CA ARG A 625 -9.83 -26.01 13.94
C ARG A 625 -9.10 -25.24 12.80
N PRO A 626 -8.42 -25.87 11.82
CA PRO A 626 -8.04 -25.12 10.60
C PRO A 626 -9.24 -24.91 9.66
N SER A 627 -9.29 -23.76 8.98
CA SER A 627 -10.16 -23.61 7.80
C SER A 627 -9.46 -24.26 6.61
N TYR A 628 -10.14 -25.18 5.92
CA TYR A 628 -9.59 -25.81 4.70
C TYR A 628 -9.38 -24.76 3.59
N GLY A 629 -10.07 -23.62 3.66
CA GLY A 629 -9.97 -22.53 2.70
C GLY A 629 -10.75 -22.75 1.39
N CYS A 630 -10.80 -21.72 0.54
CA CYS A 630 -11.48 -21.76 -0.77
C CYS A 630 -10.65 -21.08 -1.86
N ARG A 631 -10.74 -21.53 -3.12
CA ARG A 631 -10.19 -20.76 -4.24
C ARG A 631 -10.97 -19.45 -4.39
N ALA A 632 -10.23 -18.39 -4.68
CA ALA A 632 -10.76 -17.08 -4.99
C ALA A 632 -10.46 -16.68 -6.45
N GLY A 633 -11.24 -15.73 -6.96
CA GLY A 633 -10.97 -15.08 -8.23
C GLY A 633 -10.18 -13.78 -8.06
N LEU A 634 -9.40 -13.40 -9.07
CA LEU A 634 -8.62 -12.17 -9.09
C LEU A 634 -8.46 -11.67 -10.53
N VAL A 635 -8.70 -10.38 -10.77
CA VAL A 635 -8.43 -9.76 -12.07
C VAL A 635 -7.95 -8.32 -11.89
N ARG A 636 -7.02 -7.88 -12.74
CA ARG A 636 -6.70 -6.45 -12.91
C ARG A 636 -7.61 -5.85 -13.97
N ILE A 637 -8.29 -4.76 -13.62
CA ILE A 637 -9.08 -4.00 -14.60
C ILE A 637 -8.14 -3.47 -15.69
N PRO A 638 -8.47 -3.62 -16.97
CA PRO A 638 -7.62 -3.12 -18.05
C PRO A 638 -7.35 -1.62 -17.92
N ASP A 639 -6.11 -1.21 -18.25
CA ASP A 639 -5.70 0.19 -18.24
C ASP A 639 -6.63 1.04 -19.14
N GLY A 640 -6.92 2.26 -18.70
CA GLY A 640 -7.80 3.20 -19.42
C GLY A 640 -9.29 2.94 -19.24
N VAL A 641 -9.71 1.81 -18.66
CA VAL A 641 -11.11 1.60 -18.26
C VAL A 641 -11.46 2.53 -17.08
N VAL A 642 -10.56 2.63 -16.10
CA VAL A 642 -10.64 3.46 -14.89
C VAL A 642 -9.53 4.51 -14.89
N ALA A 643 -9.79 5.68 -14.29
CA ALA A 643 -8.79 6.74 -14.13
C ALA A 643 -7.66 6.33 -13.16
N ALA A 644 -7.97 5.47 -12.19
CA ALA A 644 -6.98 4.88 -11.30
C ALA A 644 -6.18 3.78 -11.99
N THR A 645 -4.89 3.69 -11.66
CA THR A 645 -4.03 2.57 -12.06
C THR A 645 -4.12 1.43 -11.04
N ASP A 646 -3.82 0.20 -11.47
CA ASP A 646 -3.72 -0.96 -10.57
C ASP A 646 -4.99 -1.25 -9.75
N VAL A 647 -6.14 -1.08 -10.40
CA VAL A 647 -7.42 -1.51 -9.87
C VAL A 647 -7.53 -3.02 -9.99
N LEU A 648 -7.57 -3.70 -8.84
CA LEU A 648 -7.72 -5.15 -8.75
C LEU A 648 -9.09 -5.49 -8.19
N LEU A 649 -9.73 -6.51 -8.75
CA LEU A 649 -10.94 -7.10 -8.20
C LEU A 649 -10.64 -8.49 -7.68
N TYR A 650 -11.16 -8.81 -6.51
CA TYR A 650 -11.04 -10.10 -5.87
C TYR A 650 -12.43 -10.66 -5.59
N SER A 651 -12.64 -11.97 -5.76
CA SER A 651 -13.91 -12.61 -5.44
C SER A 651 -13.71 -13.85 -4.59
N SER A 652 -14.56 -14.01 -3.58
CA SER A 652 -14.56 -15.13 -2.66
C SER A 652 -15.89 -15.15 -1.92
N PRO A 653 -16.35 -16.32 -1.45
CA PRO A 653 -17.37 -16.33 -0.42
C PRO A 653 -16.87 -15.59 0.84
N ASP A 654 -17.80 -14.98 1.58
CA ASP A 654 -17.52 -14.01 2.65
C ASP A 654 -18.35 -14.32 3.90
N TRP A 655 -18.06 -15.46 4.52
CA TRP A 655 -18.73 -15.86 5.75
C TRP A 655 -17.68 -16.21 6.82
N PRO A 656 -17.18 -15.20 7.57
CA PRO A 656 -16.02 -15.34 8.44
C PRO A 656 -16.11 -16.54 9.39
N GLY A 657 -15.11 -17.42 9.36
CA GLY A 657 -15.01 -18.58 10.26
C GLY A 657 -16.11 -19.64 10.08
N GLY A 658 -16.86 -19.62 8.98
CA GLY A 658 -17.89 -20.62 8.73
C GLY A 658 -17.91 -21.15 7.30
N TRP A 659 -19.11 -21.50 6.84
CA TRP A 659 -19.31 -22.24 5.61
C TRP A 659 -19.18 -21.38 4.34
N ARG A 660 -19.03 -22.05 3.20
CA ARG A 660 -18.95 -21.46 1.86
C ARG A 660 -20.29 -20.81 1.41
N TYR A 661 -20.53 -19.58 1.86
CA TYR A 661 -21.69 -18.73 1.56
C TYR A 661 -21.28 -17.31 1.20
N GLN A 662 -22.21 -16.53 0.66
CA GLN A 662 -22.05 -15.09 0.43
C GLN A 662 -20.94 -14.75 -0.56
N MET A 663 -21.11 -15.16 -1.83
CA MET A 663 -20.18 -14.75 -2.89
C MET A 663 -20.11 -13.23 -2.94
N THR A 664 -18.90 -12.69 -2.75
CA THR A 664 -18.65 -11.26 -2.60
C THR A 664 -17.50 -10.85 -3.51
N VAL A 665 -17.52 -9.60 -3.96
CA VAL A 665 -16.45 -8.98 -4.73
C VAL A 665 -15.87 -7.82 -3.93
N TRP A 666 -14.54 -7.76 -3.89
CA TRP A 666 -13.77 -6.66 -3.34
C TRP A 666 -13.05 -5.92 -4.45
N ALA A 667 -12.80 -4.63 -4.25
CA ALA A 667 -11.93 -3.85 -5.12
C ALA A 667 -10.80 -3.18 -4.32
N SER A 668 -9.59 -3.29 -4.85
CA SER A 668 -8.43 -2.49 -4.46
C SER A 668 -8.17 -1.46 -5.54
N LEU A 669 -7.82 -0.24 -5.14
CA LEU A 669 -7.50 0.88 -6.04
C LEU A 669 -6.03 1.30 -5.96
N ASN A 670 -5.22 0.53 -5.23
CA ASN A 670 -3.82 0.84 -4.93
C ASN A 670 -2.96 -0.42 -5.04
N GLY A 671 -3.29 -1.31 -5.98
CA GLY A 671 -2.51 -2.52 -6.25
C GLY A 671 -2.46 -3.49 -5.06
N ALA A 672 -3.62 -3.87 -4.51
CA ALA A 672 -3.79 -4.83 -3.42
C ALA A 672 -3.22 -4.44 -2.04
N ARG A 673 -2.82 -3.18 -1.83
CA ARG A 673 -2.41 -2.71 -0.48
C ARG A 673 -3.58 -2.70 0.49
N THR A 674 -4.72 -2.19 0.05
CA THR A 674 -5.98 -2.22 0.80
C THR A 674 -7.15 -2.63 -0.11
N TRP A 675 -8.20 -3.20 0.49
CA TRP A 675 -9.43 -3.63 -0.19
C TRP A 675 -10.67 -2.91 0.35
N PRO A 676 -10.77 -1.58 0.15
CA PRO A 676 -11.77 -0.75 0.83
C PRO A 676 -13.21 -0.93 0.30
N VAL A 677 -13.37 -1.50 -0.89
CA VAL A 677 -14.68 -1.68 -1.52
C VAL A 677 -15.05 -3.14 -1.43
N LYS A 678 -16.29 -3.41 -1.02
CA LYS A 678 -16.84 -4.76 -0.85
C LYS A 678 -18.32 -4.76 -1.20
N ARG A 679 -18.75 -5.69 -2.06
CA ARG A 679 -20.16 -5.83 -2.44
C ARG A 679 -20.55 -7.29 -2.60
N LEU A 680 -21.65 -7.66 -1.95
CA LEU A 680 -22.23 -8.98 -2.05
C LEU A 680 -22.86 -9.20 -3.43
N VAL A 681 -22.58 -10.35 -4.03
CA VAL A 681 -23.15 -10.80 -5.32
C VAL A 681 -24.27 -11.83 -5.09
N ASP A 682 -24.05 -12.82 -4.23
CA ASP A 682 -25.01 -13.90 -3.99
C ASP A 682 -24.97 -14.33 -2.52
N GLN A 683 -26.09 -14.20 -1.80
CA GLN A 683 -26.24 -14.63 -0.40
C GLN A 683 -26.10 -16.15 -0.23
N GLY A 684 -26.31 -16.94 -1.28
CA GLY A 684 -26.41 -18.39 -1.24
C GLY A 684 -25.07 -19.12 -1.06
N ARG A 685 -25.15 -20.45 -1.13
CA ARG A 685 -23.98 -21.34 -1.15
C ARG A 685 -23.10 -20.99 -2.33
N SER A 686 -21.83 -20.73 -2.05
CA SER A 686 -20.87 -20.21 -3.03
C SER A 686 -19.49 -20.75 -2.74
N ALA A 687 -18.74 -21.20 -3.75
CA ALA A 687 -17.39 -21.72 -3.59
C ALA A 687 -16.40 -21.10 -4.59
N TYR A 688 -15.73 -21.91 -5.43
CA TYR A 688 -14.66 -21.40 -6.29
C TYR A 688 -15.21 -20.32 -7.20
N SER A 689 -14.42 -19.27 -7.41
CA SER A 689 -14.75 -18.18 -8.32
C SER A 689 -13.60 -17.88 -9.26
N SER A 690 -13.94 -17.23 -10.37
CA SER A 690 -13.01 -16.73 -11.38
C SER A 690 -13.54 -15.41 -11.93
N LEU A 691 -12.65 -14.42 -12.07
CA LEU A 691 -12.99 -13.08 -12.55
C LEU A 691 -12.35 -12.80 -13.91
N ALA A 692 -13.07 -12.04 -14.75
CA ALA A 692 -12.50 -11.43 -15.96
C ALA A 692 -13.08 -10.02 -16.16
N ALA A 693 -12.33 -9.15 -16.82
CA ALA A 693 -12.74 -7.78 -17.09
C ALA A 693 -12.48 -7.41 -18.56
N GLY A 694 -13.51 -6.90 -19.23
CA GLY A 694 -13.46 -6.43 -20.61
C GLY A 694 -12.97 -4.98 -20.73
N LYS A 695 -12.44 -4.63 -21.91
CA LYS A 695 -12.05 -3.24 -22.23
C LYS A 695 -13.24 -2.29 -22.35
N ASP A 696 -14.45 -2.82 -22.46
CA ASP A 696 -15.71 -2.09 -22.43
C ASP A 696 -16.17 -1.72 -21.00
N GLY A 697 -15.45 -2.19 -19.98
CA GLY A 697 -15.77 -1.97 -18.57
C GLY A 697 -16.73 -3.00 -17.96
N THR A 698 -17.11 -4.03 -18.71
CA THR A 698 -17.90 -5.15 -18.18
C THR A 698 -17.01 -6.09 -17.37
N ILE A 699 -17.46 -6.43 -16.16
CA ILE A 699 -16.81 -7.39 -15.27
C ILE A 699 -17.67 -8.65 -15.23
N TYR A 700 -17.02 -9.80 -15.33
CA TYR A 700 -17.65 -11.11 -15.28
C TYR A 700 -17.11 -11.89 -14.09
N LEU A 701 -18.01 -12.45 -13.30
CA LEU A 701 -17.71 -13.34 -12.18
C LEU A 701 -18.39 -14.68 -12.44
N LEU A 702 -17.58 -15.72 -12.64
CA LEU A 702 -18.06 -17.11 -12.72
C LEU A 702 -17.80 -17.81 -11.38
N TYR A 703 -18.80 -18.45 -10.80
CA TYR A 703 -18.66 -19.07 -9.48
C TYR A 703 -19.49 -20.34 -9.29
N GLU A 704 -18.93 -21.27 -8.53
CA GLU A 704 -19.61 -22.48 -8.05
C GLU A 704 -20.67 -22.11 -7.02
N ALA A 705 -21.88 -22.62 -7.19
CA ALA A 705 -23.04 -22.31 -6.37
C ALA A 705 -23.92 -23.54 -6.13
N GLY A 706 -25.09 -23.34 -5.51
CA GLY A 706 -26.17 -24.32 -5.56
C GLY A 706 -27.32 -24.04 -4.60
N LYS A 707 -28.53 -24.40 -5.04
CA LYS A 707 -29.76 -24.18 -4.26
C LYS A 707 -29.91 -25.19 -3.12
N LYS A 708 -29.76 -26.49 -3.43
CA LYS A 708 -29.93 -27.59 -2.47
C LYS A 708 -28.58 -28.01 -1.90
N ARG A 709 -27.61 -28.34 -2.76
CA ARG A 709 -26.25 -28.71 -2.35
C ARG A 709 -25.25 -27.75 -2.98
N LEU A 710 -24.15 -27.50 -2.28
CA LEU A 710 -23.02 -26.79 -2.85
C LEU A 710 -22.50 -27.60 -4.06
N TYR A 711 -22.14 -26.92 -5.15
CA TYR A 711 -21.64 -27.49 -6.42
C TYR A 711 -22.70 -28.10 -7.36
N ASP A 712 -24.00 -27.86 -7.10
CA ASP A 712 -25.08 -28.26 -8.03
C ASP A 712 -25.17 -27.33 -9.25
N GLU A 713 -24.68 -26.10 -9.12
CA GLU A 713 -24.80 -25.05 -10.13
C GLU A 713 -23.46 -24.33 -10.29
N VAL A 714 -23.23 -23.79 -11.48
CA VAL A 714 -22.25 -22.72 -11.71
C VAL A 714 -23.02 -21.53 -12.25
N LYS A 715 -22.87 -20.39 -11.58
CA LYS A 715 -23.51 -19.13 -11.93
C LYS A 715 -22.50 -18.16 -12.52
N VAL A 716 -23.01 -17.24 -13.34
CA VAL A 716 -22.29 -16.06 -13.77
C VAL A 716 -22.98 -14.81 -13.23
N ALA A 717 -22.21 -13.80 -12.89
CA ALA A 717 -22.67 -12.44 -12.70
C ALA A 717 -21.90 -11.51 -13.65
N SER A 718 -22.61 -10.60 -14.31
CA SER A 718 -22.06 -9.56 -15.18
C SER A 718 -22.46 -8.20 -14.63
N PHE A 719 -21.49 -7.33 -14.37
CA PHE A 719 -21.74 -6.02 -13.77
C PHE A 719 -20.68 -5.01 -14.20
N ASN A 720 -20.94 -3.72 -13.97
CA ASN A 720 -19.95 -2.67 -14.17
C ASN A 720 -19.44 -2.10 -12.84
N ARG A 721 -18.42 -1.24 -12.94
CA ARG A 721 -17.86 -0.54 -11.79
C ARG A 721 -18.91 0.29 -11.04
N ALA A 722 -19.84 0.91 -11.76
CA ALA A 722 -20.88 1.77 -11.18
C ALA A 722 -21.75 0.97 -10.20
N TRP A 723 -22.08 -0.27 -10.56
CA TRP A 723 -22.70 -1.19 -9.62
C TRP A 723 -21.74 -1.56 -8.50
N LEU A 724 -20.52 -2.03 -8.77
CA LEU A 724 -19.61 -2.48 -7.70
C LEU A 724 -19.34 -1.41 -6.62
N MET A 725 -19.25 -0.15 -7.06
CA MET A 725 -18.85 1.00 -6.25
C MET A 725 -20.02 1.89 -5.79
N GLY A 726 -21.26 1.55 -6.16
CA GLY A 726 -22.45 2.33 -5.83
C GLY A 726 -22.81 2.28 -4.33
N ALA A 727 -23.62 3.25 -3.88
CA ALA A 727 -23.84 3.60 -2.47
C ALA A 727 -24.58 2.58 -1.56
N ASN A 728 -24.69 1.31 -1.95
CA ASN A 728 -25.33 0.27 -1.14
C ASN A 728 -24.28 -0.76 -0.71
N HIS A 729 -23.62 -0.50 0.42
CA HIS A 729 -22.77 -1.48 1.10
C HIS A 729 -23.51 -1.99 2.35
N TYR A 730 -23.50 -3.31 2.55
CA TYR A 730 -23.90 -3.97 3.80
C TYR A 730 -22.74 -3.95 4.79
#